data_AF-A0A545UDR5-F1
#
_entry.id   AF-A0A545UDR5-F1
#
_cell.length_a   1.000
_cell.length_b   1.000
_cell.length_c   1.000
_cell.angle_alpha   90.00
_cell.angle_beta   90.00
_cell.angle_gamma   90.00
#
_symmetry.space_group_name_H-M   'P 1'
#
loop_
_entity.id
_entity.type
_entity.pdbx_description
1 polymer ?
#
loop_
_entity_poly.entity_id
_entity_poly.type
_entity_poly.pdbx_seq_one_letter_code
_entity_poly.pdbx_strand_id
1 'polypeptide(L)'
;MKLFSKLSLLAALILASPMANAAYCTASGGGNYEYIANVKVADLDNASSGLSAYTDYTSLTANLAVGANAVTLTPGFVNNSYIEHWAVYIDFNKDEDFSDAGEKVMTGSGSSSVNGTITVPTNASGTTRMRVLMKYNQAVPGPCGGLTSGEVEDYTVSFSGGTPNVAPVARTDGPYSAEKGVGVAMSSNDSSDSDGNIVSWLWNFGDGSTSNSPNPNHVYNTAGTYTVTLTVTDDDGATGTTTTTATITDGTTPPPGNYCTSSGGGTYEWIAGVKVANLNNTSSGATPYTDFTNKTANLKVGANTITLTPGFNNSAYTEHWAVWIDFNKDGDFADSGEKLTGTLSGNAAVTATLNVPASASDVTTRMRVSMKYNAAVTGPCENFSYGEVEDYTVTIGDSTNPPPPTDMPDMCATSEPTTETSLTDGVPVCVKSTSQFTSFSIAGVNNPTSIAITTAHGLGNLTLEARNGGGWPKPGDDSVRSKHVGNTECVIINNPTEYWTNSTLRGLFKGATIVADLNATECRATPGASDPGNTGYQYNSVNVLIYPFNFNGTPLEWTTAQINEEMQKTKQYYDEQSYGNFNVTWEIKPAIYISDPKSKYDNDKSLWNPTYKEKLIEAGTDPSFPGEATIIMVAAPPIGTEATNYINSQAGPPLMEIYTYKAGTIAHEMGHALGLRHSMSVEGGNSIINSGNDTITNYGNVHAMMGMGAHTLEEYNLMFKSYFKDWVKDSDVPVITSSGTYRIYAFDHGTASGTNAPGNIGIRLKSGNGLYTYWLEYRTTNDRYNARTKNGVLVNIQGYMENESLPSFWNHRSALLDMTPNSQSTANWALEDETDAELAIGKSFTDPWSGFRITPTAKGGAEDTANAWIEVNVEIF
;
A
#
# COMPACT_ATOMS: atom_id res chain seq x y z
N MET A 1 -24.66 66.52 -34.15
CA MET A 1 -24.58 65.89 -35.48
C MET A 1 -23.91 64.54 -35.28
N LYS A 2 -24.67 63.42 -35.39
CA LYS A 2 -24.28 62.00 -35.61
C LYS A 2 -22.90 61.52 -35.04
N LEU A 3 -22.77 60.46 -34.23
CA LEU A 3 -23.28 59.09 -34.41
C LEU A 3 -23.12 58.25 -33.10
N PHE A 4 -23.98 57.25 -32.94
CA PHE A 4 -24.09 56.27 -31.83
C PHE A 4 -23.06 55.13 -31.88
N SER A 5 -22.68 54.58 -30.71
CA SER A 5 -22.78 53.15 -30.30
C SER A 5 -21.58 52.57 -29.50
N LYS A 6 -21.96 51.82 -28.44
CA LYS A 6 -21.23 50.81 -27.64
C LYS A 6 -20.30 51.27 -26.51
N LEU A 7 -20.93 51.53 -25.37
CA LEU A 7 -20.42 51.38 -24.01
C LEU A 7 -21.15 50.18 -23.37
N SER A 8 -20.44 49.10 -23.03
CA SER A 8 -20.90 47.85 -22.38
C SER A 8 -19.67 46.92 -22.37
N LEU A 9 -19.09 46.39 -21.30
CA LEU A 9 -19.67 45.77 -20.12
C LEU A 9 -18.53 45.71 -19.05
N LEU A 10 -18.70 46.33 -17.88
CA LEU A 10 -17.86 46.11 -16.69
C LEU A 10 -18.83 45.89 -15.52
N ALA A 11 -18.54 44.87 -14.70
CA ALA A 11 -19.22 44.42 -13.47
C ALA A 11 -20.44 43.49 -13.63
N ALA A 12 -20.18 42.18 -13.63
CA ALA A 12 -20.84 41.18 -12.78
C ALA A 12 -20.23 39.78 -13.00
N LEU A 13 -19.76 39.14 -11.92
CA LEU A 13 -19.59 37.69 -11.63
C LEU A 13 -18.21 37.38 -10.99
N ILE A 14 -18.07 36.65 -9.88
CA ILE A 14 -18.97 36.15 -8.83
C ILE A 14 -18.06 35.89 -7.62
N LEU A 15 -18.50 36.31 -6.43
CA LEU A 15 -18.01 35.78 -5.16
C LEU A 15 -18.42 34.30 -5.09
N ALA A 16 -17.48 33.38 -4.94
CA ALA A 16 -17.81 32.04 -4.46
C ALA A 16 -18.20 32.15 -2.97
N SER A 17 -19.45 32.54 -2.74
CA SER A 17 -20.20 32.15 -1.55
C SER A 17 -20.53 30.66 -1.68
N PRO A 18 -20.70 29.90 -0.59
CA PRO A 18 -21.20 28.53 -0.70
C PRO A 18 -22.66 28.61 -1.18
N MET A 19 -22.90 28.35 -2.47
CA MET A 19 -24.26 28.15 -3.00
C MET A 19 -24.67 26.73 -2.61
N ALA A 20 -25.50 26.59 -1.59
CA ALA A 20 -26.96 26.53 -1.69
C ALA A 20 -27.44 25.18 -2.26
N ASN A 21 -27.86 24.30 -1.34
CA ASN A 21 -28.67 23.10 -1.52
C ASN A 21 -29.50 23.13 -2.83
N ALA A 22 -29.15 22.34 -3.84
CA ALA A 22 -29.72 22.46 -5.17
C ALA A 22 -30.85 21.43 -5.37
N ALA A 23 -32.09 21.80 -5.03
CA ALA A 23 -33.22 20.95 -5.41
C ALA A 23 -33.35 20.87 -6.95
N TYR A 24 -33.58 19.67 -7.50
CA TYR A 24 -33.87 19.44 -8.93
C TYR A 24 -34.82 20.50 -9.51
N CYS A 25 -34.57 20.88 -10.77
CA CYS A 25 -35.40 21.86 -11.45
C CYS A 25 -36.89 21.45 -11.48
N THR A 26 -37.79 22.43 -11.35
CA THR A 26 -39.24 22.19 -11.39
C THR A 26 -39.68 21.74 -12.77
N ALA A 27 -40.53 20.72 -12.85
CA ALA A 27 -41.18 20.27 -14.07
C ALA A 27 -42.67 20.00 -13.80
N SER A 28 -43.51 20.26 -14.79
CA SER A 28 -44.94 19.96 -14.70
C SER A 28 -45.55 19.72 -16.07
N GLY A 29 -46.48 18.78 -16.14
CA GLY A 29 -47.38 18.58 -17.25
C GLY A 29 -48.45 19.64 -17.40
N GLY A 30 -49.39 19.40 -18.32
CA GLY A 30 -50.55 20.23 -18.59
C GLY A 30 -51.61 19.43 -19.34
N GLY A 31 -52.84 19.93 -19.43
CA GLY A 31 -53.94 19.19 -20.07
C GLY A 31 -54.64 18.19 -19.15
N ASN A 32 -55.78 17.65 -19.61
CA ASN A 32 -56.65 16.77 -18.83
C ASN A 32 -57.14 15.56 -19.65
N TYR A 33 -56.44 15.19 -20.73
CA TYR A 33 -56.91 14.15 -21.66
C TYR A 33 -55.95 12.96 -21.77
N GLU A 34 -54.73 13.11 -21.31
CA GLU A 34 -53.62 12.18 -21.42
C GLU A 34 -52.86 12.11 -20.08
N TYR A 35 -52.30 10.95 -19.78
CA TYR A 35 -51.46 10.71 -18.60
C TYR A 35 -50.49 9.56 -18.85
N ILE A 36 -49.47 9.40 -18.01
CA ILE A 36 -48.58 8.26 -18.01
C ILE A 36 -49.32 7.12 -17.31
N ALA A 37 -49.78 6.10 -18.04
CA ALA A 37 -50.54 5.01 -17.45
C ALA A 37 -49.64 3.95 -16.79
N ASN A 38 -48.42 3.76 -17.30
CA ASN A 38 -47.47 2.82 -16.70
C ASN A 38 -46.03 3.17 -17.08
N VAL A 39 -45.15 3.08 -16.09
CA VAL A 39 -43.68 3.11 -16.25
C VAL A 39 -43.15 1.77 -15.79
N LYS A 40 -42.59 1.01 -16.73
CA LYS A 40 -41.93 -0.26 -16.47
C LYS A 40 -40.46 -0.18 -16.86
N VAL A 41 -39.58 -0.28 -15.87
CA VAL A 41 -38.12 -0.14 -16.03
C VAL A 41 -37.44 -1.14 -15.10
N ALA A 42 -36.66 -2.08 -15.66
CA ALA A 42 -36.07 -3.18 -14.91
C ALA A 42 -37.10 -3.92 -14.02
N ASP A 43 -36.97 -3.87 -12.70
CA ASP A 43 -37.88 -4.47 -11.73
C ASP A 43 -39.02 -3.54 -11.27
N LEU A 44 -38.97 -2.26 -11.63
CA LEU A 44 -40.05 -1.31 -11.41
C LEU A 44 -41.16 -1.52 -12.45
N ASP A 45 -42.40 -1.66 -11.98
CA ASP A 45 -43.61 -1.71 -12.79
C ASP A 45 -44.71 -0.89 -12.08
N ASN A 46 -44.72 0.42 -12.32
CA ASN A 46 -45.64 1.35 -11.66
C ASN A 46 -46.81 1.70 -12.58
N ALA A 47 -48.04 1.41 -12.16
CA ALA A 47 -49.25 1.78 -12.89
C ALA A 47 -49.92 2.99 -12.24
N SER A 48 -50.17 4.03 -13.03
CA SER A 48 -50.82 5.27 -12.60
C SER A 48 -52.21 5.38 -13.24
N SER A 49 -53.13 6.07 -12.56
CA SER A 49 -54.52 6.22 -13.03
C SER A 49 -55.09 7.64 -12.88
N GLY A 50 -54.21 8.64 -12.77
CA GLY A 50 -54.55 10.04 -12.51
C GLY A 50 -54.16 10.98 -13.65
N LEU A 51 -54.77 12.18 -13.65
CA LEU A 51 -54.44 13.31 -14.55
C LEU A 51 -53.64 14.36 -13.79
N SER A 52 -52.56 13.93 -13.11
CA SER A 52 -51.70 14.85 -12.38
C SER A 52 -50.72 15.49 -13.36
N ALA A 53 -50.48 16.79 -13.22
CA ALA A 53 -49.44 17.43 -14.03
C ALA A 53 -48.03 16.91 -13.63
N TYR A 54 -47.83 16.65 -12.34
CA TYR A 54 -46.59 16.11 -11.80
C TYR A 54 -46.92 15.13 -10.68
N THR A 55 -46.25 13.98 -10.67
CA THR A 55 -46.35 13.02 -9.58
C THR A 55 -44.96 12.60 -9.11
N ASP A 56 -44.73 12.70 -7.80
CA ASP A 56 -43.47 12.27 -7.18
C ASP A 56 -43.62 10.83 -6.68
N TYR A 57 -42.99 9.90 -7.40
CA TYR A 57 -42.89 8.47 -7.05
C TYR A 57 -41.48 8.11 -6.55
N THR A 58 -40.70 9.05 -6.01
CA THR A 58 -39.34 8.77 -5.50
C THR A 58 -39.31 7.78 -4.32
N SER A 59 -40.44 7.43 -3.72
CA SER A 59 -40.55 6.30 -2.79
C SER A 59 -40.43 4.93 -3.46
N LEU A 60 -40.60 4.86 -4.79
CA LEU A 60 -40.44 3.67 -5.61
C LEU A 60 -39.06 3.68 -6.25
N THR A 61 -38.39 2.53 -6.24
CA THR A 61 -37.02 2.37 -6.75
C THR A 61 -36.99 1.38 -7.92
N ALA A 62 -36.35 1.74 -9.03
CA ALA A 62 -35.97 0.80 -10.08
C ALA A 62 -34.49 0.41 -9.93
N ASN A 63 -34.22 -0.88 -9.75
CA ASN A 63 -32.87 -1.45 -9.67
C ASN A 63 -32.34 -1.71 -11.07
N LEU A 64 -31.53 -0.80 -11.58
CA LEU A 64 -30.94 -0.89 -12.92
C LEU A 64 -29.58 -1.59 -12.86
N ALA A 65 -29.34 -2.54 -13.75
CA ALA A 65 -28.02 -3.13 -13.94
C ALA A 65 -27.14 -2.21 -14.80
N VAL A 66 -25.82 -2.26 -14.62
CA VAL A 66 -24.87 -1.64 -15.56
C VAL A 66 -25.11 -2.21 -16.97
N GLY A 67 -25.12 -1.33 -17.98
CA GLY A 67 -25.44 -1.68 -19.36
C GLY A 67 -26.93 -1.51 -19.71
N ALA A 68 -27.42 -2.33 -20.64
CA ALA A 68 -28.72 -2.15 -21.26
C ALA A 68 -29.88 -2.68 -20.39
N ASN A 69 -30.84 -1.81 -20.06
CA ASN A 69 -32.06 -2.14 -19.33
C ASN A 69 -33.28 -1.85 -20.20
N ALA A 70 -34.22 -2.80 -20.30
CA ALA A 70 -35.45 -2.59 -21.04
C ALA A 70 -36.37 -1.60 -20.31
N VAL A 71 -37.00 -0.71 -21.07
CA VAL A 71 -38.02 0.23 -20.59
C VAL A 71 -39.26 0.16 -21.47
N THR A 72 -40.43 0.14 -20.85
CA THR A 72 -41.74 0.24 -21.49
C THR A 72 -42.52 1.36 -20.83
N LEU A 73 -42.93 2.36 -21.63
CA LEU A 73 -43.74 3.49 -21.18
C LEU A 73 -45.10 3.40 -21.85
N THR A 74 -46.18 3.46 -21.09
CA THR A 74 -47.55 3.32 -21.62
C THR A 74 -48.35 4.60 -21.42
N PRO A 75 -48.86 5.23 -22.49
CA PRO A 75 -49.77 6.36 -22.35
C PRO A 75 -51.18 5.90 -21.94
N GLY A 76 -51.85 6.71 -21.14
CA GLY A 76 -53.27 6.63 -20.80
C GLY A 76 -54.04 7.78 -21.42
N PHE A 77 -55.29 7.52 -21.80
CA PHE A 77 -56.15 8.52 -22.45
C PHE A 77 -57.57 8.49 -21.88
N VAL A 78 -58.17 9.66 -21.71
CA VAL A 78 -59.55 9.78 -21.21
C VAL A 78 -60.58 9.47 -22.30
N ASN A 79 -60.36 9.95 -23.52
CA ASN A 79 -61.36 9.86 -24.60
C ASN A 79 -60.79 9.27 -25.90
N ASN A 80 -59.75 9.89 -26.47
CA ASN A 80 -59.14 9.49 -27.73
C ASN A 80 -57.66 9.21 -27.52
N SER A 81 -57.12 8.27 -28.31
CA SER A 81 -55.68 8.04 -28.35
C SER A 81 -54.99 9.16 -29.14
N TYR A 82 -53.88 9.64 -28.58
CA TYR A 82 -53.04 10.69 -29.17
C TYR A 82 -51.61 10.19 -29.35
N ILE A 83 -50.84 10.83 -30.22
CA ILE A 83 -49.41 10.55 -30.32
C ILE A 83 -48.70 11.34 -29.21
N GLU A 84 -48.10 10.61 -28.29
CA GLU A 84 -47.31 11.16 -27.19
C GLU A 84 -45.83 11.03 -27.49
N HIS A 85 -45.05 12.04 -27.10
CA HIS A 85 -43.59 12.02 -27.16
C HIS A 85 -43.01 11.90 -25.75
N TRP A 86 -41.97 11.10 -25.64
CA TRP A 86 -41.38 10.70 -24.37
C TRP A 86 -39.94 11.17 -24.27
N ALA A 87 -39.52 11.54 -23.06
CA ALA A 87 -38.11 11.65 -22.70
C ALA A 87 -37.90 11.12 -21.27
N VAL A 88 -36.81 10.39 -21.07
CA VAL A 88 -36.38 9.91 -19.75
C VAL A 88 -35.01 10.49 -19.45
N TYR A 89 -34.84 11.01 -18.25
CA TYR A 89 -33.59 11.55 -17.72
C TYR A 89 -33.17 10.80 -16.45
N ILE A 90 -31.87 10.56 -16.27
CA ILE A 90 -31.29 9.98 -15.06
C ILE A 90 -30.06 10.81 -14.70
N ASP A 91 -30.00 11.26 -13.44
CA ASP A 91 -28.90 12.05 -12.87
C ASP A 91 -27.77 11.10 -12.45
N PHE A 92 -26.88 10.73 -13.37
CA PHE A 92 -25.86 9.71 -13.07
C PHE A 92 -24.74 10.23 -12.17
N ASN A 93 -24.41 11.53 -12.27
CA ASN A 93 -23.30 12.15 -11.54
C ASN A 93 -23.70 12.66 -10.13
N LYS A 94 -25.00 12.70 -9.83
CA LYS A 94 -25.61 13.12 -8.55
C LYS A 94 -25.32 14.56 -8.19
N ASP A 95 -25.24 15.44 -9.18
CA ASP A 95 -25.11 16.87 -8.95
C ASP A 95 -26.45 17.60 -8.77
N GLU A 96 -27.54 16.83 -8.74
CA GLU A 96 -28.92 17.29 -8.56
C GLU A 96 -29.48 18.08 -9.78
N ASP A 97 -28.90 17.90 -10.98
CA ASP A 97 -29.47 18.37 -12.23
C ASP A 97 -29.65 17.28 -13.31
N PHE A 98 -29.99 17.68 -14.54
CA PHE A 98 -30.27 16.77 -15.68
C PHE A 98 -29.67 17.32 -16.99
N SER A 99 -28.70 18.23 -16.87
CA SER A 99 -28.19 19.04 -17.97
C SER A 99 -26.96 18.45 -18.63
N ASP A 100 -26.38 17.41 -18.04
CA ASP A 100 -25.15 16.81 -18.53
C ASP A 100 -25.35 15.90 -19.74
N ALA A 101 -24.25 15.73 -20.47
CA ALA A 101 -24.20 14.80 -21.58
C ALA A 101 -24.34 13.36 -21.06
N GLY A 102 -25.32 12.62 -21.59
CA GLY A 102 -25.57 11.22 -21.23
C GLY A 102 -26.75 11.01 -20.29
N GLU A 103 -27.24 12.06 -19.62
CA GLU A 103 -28.35 11.96 -18.66
C GLU A 103 -29.71 11.82 -19.34
N LYS A 104 -29.84 12.29 -20.58
CA LYS A 104 -31.02 12.03 -21.42
C LYS A 104 -30.94 10.61 -22.00
N VAL A 105 -31.40 9.64 -21.23
CA VAL A 105 -31.22 8.21 -21.54
C VAL A 105 -32.20 7.64 -22.56
N MET A 106 -33.36 8.27 -22.79
CA MET A 106 -34.34 7.78 -23.76
C MET A 106 -35.16 8.90 -24.39
N THR A 107 -35.50 8.74 -25.67
CA THR A 107 -36.61 9.44 -26.32
C THR A 107 -37.49 8.47 -27.09
N GLY A 108 -38.77 8.80 -27.27
CA GLY A 108 -39.66 7.99 -28.10
C GLY A 108 -40.93 8.73 -28.48
N SER A 109 -41.75 8.12 -29.33
CA SER A 109 -43.08 8.64 -29.63
C SER A 109 -44.03 7.52 -30.03
N GLY A 110 -45.29 7.61 -29.62
CA GLY A 110 -46.31 6.63 -30.00
C GLY A 110 -47.66 6.94 -29.37
N SER A 111 -48.71 6.32 -29.92
CA SER A 111 -50.07 6.39 -29.39
C SER A 111 -50.48 5.15 -28.59
N SER A 112 -49.51 4.27 -28.34
CA SER A 112 -49.55 3.04 -27.56
C SER A 112 -48.23 2.89 -26.80
N SER A 113 -48.05 1.80 -26.05
CA SER A 113 -46.80 1.56 -25.31
C SER A 113 -45.57 1.68 -26.20
N VAL A 114 -44.58 2.43 -25.71
CA VAL A 114 -43.28 2.66 -26.34
C VAL A 114 -42.25 1.82 -25.59
N ASN A 115 -41.51 0.99 -26.33
CA ASN A 115 -40.40 0.21 -25.79
C ASN A 115 -39.07 0.87 -26.16
N GLY A 116 -38.11 0.83 -25.25
CA GLY A 116 -36.76 1.31 -25.47
C GLY A 116 -35.76 0.62 -24.56
N THR A 117 -34.55 1.16 -24.55
CA THR A 117 -33.45 0.69 -23.71
C THR A 117 -32.83 1.89 -23.00
N ILE A 118 -32.64 1.78 -21.70
CA ILE A 118 -31.82 2.69 -20.88
C ILE A 118 -30.45 2.04 -20.73
N THR A 119 -29.40 2.71 -21.20
CA THR A 119 -28.02 2.24 -21.01
C THR A 119 -27.45 2.92 -19.78
N VAL A 120 -27.12 2.13 -18.76
CA VAL A 120 -26.48 2.60 -17.52
C VAL A 120 -24.96 2.50 -17.67
N PRO A 121 -24.21 3.58 -17.39
CA PRO A 121 -22.76 3.56 -17.48
C PRO A 121 -22.13 2.73 -16.35
N THR A 122 -20.88 2.29 -16.53
CA THR A 122 -20.16 1.38 -15.63
C THR A 122 -19.86 1.97 -14.26
N ASN A 123 -19.75 3.29 -14.17
CA ASN A 123 -19.49 4.06 -12.95
C ASN A 123 -20.77 4.43 -12.17
N ALA A 124 -21.95 4.16 -12.72
CA ALA A 124 -23.21 4.44 -12.03
C ALA A 124 -23.31 3.58 -10.75
N SER A 125 -23.42 4.24 -9.60
CA SER A 125 -23.44 3.59 -8.29
C SER A 125 -24.45 4.26 -7.35
N GLY A 126 -24.95 3.53 -6.35
CA GLY A 126 -25.86 4.08 -5.34
C GLY A 126 -27.23 4.47 -5.91
N THR A 127 -27.91 5.43 -5.28
CA THR A 127 -29.25 5.88 -5.68
C THR A 127 -29.23 7.30 -6.25
N THR A 128 -30.06 7.56 -7.25
CA THR A 128 -30.28 8.88 -7.84
C THR A 128 -31.69 9.01 -8.41
N ARG A 129 -32.03 10.15 -9.01
CA ARG A 129 -33.35 10.43 -9.57
C ARG A 129 -33.44 10.06 -11.05
N MET A 130 -34.59 9.47 -11.41
CA MET A 130 -35.04 9.35 -12.80
C MET A 130 -36.29 10.19 -13.01
N ARG A 131 -36.36 10.94 -14.11
CA ARG A 131 -37.52 11.72 -14.51
C ARG A 131 -38.07 11.23 -15.85
N VAL A 132 -39.37 10.95 -15.89
CA VAL A 132 -40.10 10.54 -17.09
C VAL A 132 -41.04 11.66 -17.50
N LEU A 133 -40.92 12.15 -18.73
CA LEU A 133 -41.79 13.18 -19.30
C LEU A 133 -42.54 12.65 -20.50
N MET A 134 -43.83 12.96 -20.57
CA MET A 134 -44.71 12.69 -21.71
C MET A 134 -45.30 14.01 -22.21
N LYS A 135 -45.28 14.26 -23.52
CA LYS A 135 -45.83 15.47 -24.13
C LYS A 135 -46.64 15.19 -25.39
N TYR A 136 -47.81 15.81 -25.49
CA TYR A 136 -48.71 15.67 -26.63
C TYR A 136 -48.10 16.22 -27.93
N ASN A 137 -48.00 15.35 -28.94
CA ASN A 137 -47.75 15.64 -30.35
C ASN A 137 -46.53 16.54 -30.67
N GLN A 138 -45.60 16.67 -29.72
CA GLN A 138 -44.38 17.47 -29.84
C GLN A 138 -43.29 16.86 -28.97
N ALA A 139 -42.04 16.94 -29.45
CA ALA A 139 -40.88 16.54 -28.66
C ALA A 139 -40.83 17.26 -27.29
N VAL A 140 -40.39 16.53 -26.27
CA VAL A 140 -40.12 17.08 -24.94
C VAL A 140 -38.95 18.08 -25.05
N PRO A 141 -39.15 19.37 -24.68
CA PRO A 141 -38.16 20.42 -24.89
C PRO A 141 -36.96 20.33 -23.94
N GLY A 142 -37.10 19.71 -22.77
CA GLY A 142 -36.05 19.54 -21.77
C GLY A 142 -36.59 18.88 -20.49
N PRO A 143 -35.73 18.62 -19.49
CA PRO A 143 -36.10 18.00 -18.21
C PRO A 143 -36.80 18.96 -17.23
N CYS A 144 -36.80 20.26 -17.54
CA CYS A 144 -37.28 21.34 -16.69
C CYS A 144 -38.38 22.17 -17.38
N GLY A 145 -39.27 22.78 -16.57
CA GLY A 145 -40.33 23.68 -17.02
C GLY A 145 -41.68 23.02 -17.22
N GLY A 146 -42.67 23.83 -17.61
CA GLY A 146 -44.04 23.38 -17.85
C GLY A 146 -44.26 22.88 -19.27
N LEU A 147 -44.80 21.67 -19.42
CA LEU A 147 -45.35 21.16 -20.66
C LEU A 147 -46.77 21.73 -20.85
N THR A 148 -47.12 22.12 -22.08
CA THR A 148 -48.47 22.64 -22.37
C THR A 148 -49.56 21.57 -22.27
N SER A 149 -49.20 20.33 -22.59
CA SER A 149 -50.08 19.15 -22.67
C SER A 149 -49.21 17.90 -22.47
N GLY A 150 -49.47 17.09 -21.44
CA GLY A 150 -48.62 15.98 -20.99
C GLY A 150 -48.53 15.82 -19.47
N GLU A 151 -47.65 14.92 -19.00
CA GLU A 151 -47.42 14.62 -17.58
C GLU A 151 -45.93 14.38 -17.29
N VAL A 152 -45.53 14.57 -16.03
CA VAL A 152 -44.17 14.31 -15.53
C VAL A 152 -44.24 13.42 -14.29
N GLU A 153 -43.40 12.40 -14.22
CA GLU A 153 -43.25 11.53 -13.05
C GLU A 153 -41.76 11.41 -12.67
N ASP A 154 -41.46 11.49 -11.36
CA ASP A 154 -40.11 11.29 -10.81
C ASP A 154 -40.05 9.97 -10.02
N TYR A 155 -38.95 9.23 -10.16
CA TYR A 155 -38.68 7.94 -9.51
C TYR A 155 -37.28 7.91 -8.92
N THR A 156 -37.02 7.01 -7.98
CA THR A 156 -35.64 6.68 -7.56
C THR A 156 -35.12 5.55 -8.45
N VAL A 157 -33.84 5.61 -8.83
CA VAL A 157 -33.13 4.49 -9.44
C VAL A 157 -31.95 4.11 -8.57
N SER A 158 -31.62 2.83 -8.53
CA SER A 158 -30.49 2.28 -7.78
C SER A 158 -29.60 1.44 -8.69
N PHE A 159 -28.30 1.51 -8.44
CA PHE A 159 -27.29 0.74 -9.17
C PHE A 159 -26.48 -0.10 -8.17
N SER A 160 -26.52 -1.42 -8.33
CA SER A 160 -25.70 -2.37 -7.57
C SER A 160 -24.67 -2.98 -8.50
N GLY A 161 -23.43 -2.48 -8.48
CA GLY A 161 -22.32 -3.09 -9.22
C GLY A 161 -21.35 -2.14 -9.93
N GLY A 162 -21.60 -0.82 -9.98
CA GLY A 162 -20.61 0.12 -10.47
C GLY A 162 -19.51 0.37 -9.46
N THR A 163 -18.24 0.29 -9.88
CA THR A 163 -17.12 0.80 -9.09
C THR A 163 -17.25 2.33 -9.00
N PRO A 164 -17.13 2.96 -7.82
CA PRO A 164 -17.08 4.42 -7.74
C PRO A 164 -15.93 4.96 -8.61
N ASN A 165 -16.19 6.00 -9.41
CA ASN A 165 -15.15 6.65 -10.21
C ASN A 165 -14.01 7.11 -9.27
N VAL A 166 -12.78 6.67 -9.55
CA VAL A 166 -11.57 7.11 -8.85
C VAL A 166 -10.94 8.24 -9.66
N ALA A 167 -10.92 9.45 -9.10
CA ALA A 167 -10.34 10.59 -9.80
C ALA A 167 -8.90 10.29 -10.29
N PRO A 168 -8.53 10.77 -11.50
CA PRO A 168 -7.26 10.43 -12.12
C PRO A 168 -6.12 11.04 -11.31
N VAL A 169 -4.94 10.41 -11.36
CA VAL A 169 -3.73 10.94 -10.75
C VAL A 169 -2.97 11.77 -11.78
N ALA A 170 -3.00 13.10 -11.62
CA ALA A 170 -2.22 14.00 -12.44
C ALA A 170 -0.72 13.92 -12.07
N ARG A 171 0.15 13.75 -13.06
CA ARG A 171 1.61 13.80 -12.90
C ARG A 171 2.26 14.66 -13.98
N THR A 172 3.31 15.36 -13.60
CA THR A 172 4.16 16.16 -14.51
C THR A 172 5.59 15.64 -14.44
N ASP A 173 6.35 15.82 -15.51
CA ASP A 173 7.80 15.54 -15.58
C ASP A 173 8.70 16.70 -15.07
N GLY A 174 8.12 17.71 -14.44
CA GLY A 174 8.87 18.81 -13.81
C GLY A 174 9.63 18.39 -12.54
N PRO A 175 10.40 19.31 -11.92
CA PRO A 175 10.45 20.74 -12.21
C PRO A 175 11.15 21.09 -13.53
N TYR A 176 10.72 22.19 -14.15
CA TYR A 176 11.22 22.68 -15.43
C TYR A 176 12.22 23.82 -15.26
N SER A 177 13.13 23.95 -16.21
CA SER A 177 14.01 25.12 -16.31
C SER A 177 14.26 25.50 -17.77
N ALA A 178 14.31 26.80 -18.04
CA ALA A 178 14.64 27.35 -19.36
C ALA A 178 15.11 28.80 -19.26
N GLU A 179 15.68 29.30 -20.35
CA GLU A 179 15.89 30.74 -20.53
C GLU A 179 14.61 31.40 -21.02
N LYS A 180 14.41 32.67 -20.64
CA LYS A 180 13.32 33.51 -21.14
C LYS A 180 13.32 33.50 -22.68
N GLY A 181 12.15 33.22 -23.26
CA GLY A 181 11.96 33.12 -24.71
C GLY A 181 12.22 31.74 -25.31
N VAL A 182 12.69 30.77 -24.52
CA VAL A 182 12.82 29.37 -24.94
C VAL A 182 11.56 28.58 -24.54
N GLY A 183 11.14 27.68 -25.42
CA GLY A 183 9.99 26.80 -25.17
C GLY A 183 10.33 25.69 -24.19
N VAL A 184 9.52 25.56 -23.14
CA VAL A 184 9.52 24.47 -22.18
C VAL A 184 8.51 23.42 -22.64
N ALA A 185 9.01 22.27 -23.10
CA ALA A 185 8.17 21.10 -23.35
C ALA A 185 7.79 20.47 -22.02
N MET A 186 6.50 20.43 -21.72
CA MET A 186 5.95 19.83 -20.51
C MET A 186 5.21 18.55 -20.89
N SER A 187 5.26 17.56 -20.00
CA SER A 187 4.59 16.29 -20.23
C SER A 187 3.64 15.90 -19.11
N SER A 188 2.50 15.34 -19.51
CA SER A 188 1.54 14.66 -18.64
C SER A 188 1.58 13.14 -18.79
N ASN A 189 2.58 12.57 -19.46
CA ASN A 189 2.58 11.16 -19.88
C ASN A 189 2.51 10.17 -18.70
N ASP A 190 2.95 10.58 -17.52
CA ASP A 190 2.87 9.76 -16.30
C ASP A 190 1.55 9.93 -15.56
N SER A 191 0.64 10.77 -16.05
CA SER A 191 -0.72 10.85 -15.49
C SER A 191 -1.46 9.57 -15.80
N SER A 192 -2.15 9.03 -14.82
CA SER A 192 -2.82 7.74 -14.92
C SER A 192 -4.20 7.81 -14.31
N ASP A 193 -5.09 7.02 -14.84
CA ASP A 193 -6.39 6.76 -14.26
C ASP A 193 -6.53 5.26 -14.00
N SER A 194 -7.02 4.88 -12.82
CA SER A 194 -7.01 3.49 -12.36
C SER A 194 -8.19 2.67 -12.85
N ASP A 195 -9.28 3.33 -13.18
CA ASP A 195 -10.56 2.76 -13.59
C ASP A 195 -11.09 3.30 -14.92
N GLY A 196 -10.43 4.31 -15.49
CA GLY A 196 -10.79 4.91 -16.78
C GLY A 196 -9.59 5.37 -17.63
N ASN A 197 -9.84 6.37 -18.47
CA ASN A 197 -8.84 7.04 -19.31
C ASN A 197 -8.94 8.56 -19.15
N ILE A 198 -7.79 9.24 -19.14
CA ILE A 198 -7.77 10.70 -19.18
C ILE A 198 -8.25 11.20 -20.55
N VAL A 199 -9.31 12.01 -20.57
CA VAL A 199 -9.91 12.59 -21.77
C VAL A 199 -9.62 14.07 -21.94
N SER A 200 -9.20 14.76 -20.87
CA SER A 200 -8.93 16.21 -20.92
C SER A 200 -7.74 16.63 -20.05
N TRP A 201 -7.04 17.67 -20.51
CA TRP A 201 -5.92 18.30 -19.82
C TRP A 201 -6.16 19.80 -19.74
N LEU A 202 -5.76 20.41 -18.63
CA LEU A 202 -5.68 21.84 -18.45
C LEU A 202 -4.39 22.19 -17.72
N TRP A 203 -3.46 22.80 -18.45
CA TRP A 203 -2.25 23.39 -17.91
C TRP A 203 -2.49 24.87 -17.60
N ASN A 204 -2.08 25.29 -16.42
CA ASN A 204 -1.91 26.69 -16.04
C ASN A 204 -0.44 26.93 -15.74
N PHE A 205 0.20 27.81 -16.51
CA PHE A 205 1.65 27.99 -16.46
C PHE A 205 2.13 28.94 -15.36
N GLY A 206 1.22 29.56 -14.60
CA GLY A 206 1.55 30.48 -13.51
C GLY A 206 1.87 31.91 -13.94
N ASP A 207 1.93 32.20 -15.26
CA ASP A 207 2.14 33.53 -15.85
C ASP A 207 0.85 34.18 -16.38
N GLY A 208 -0.30 33.55 -16.14
CA GLY A 208 -1.62 33.97 -16.61
C GLY A 208 -2.07 33.30 -17.92
N SER A 209 -1.26 32.43 -18.52
CA SER A 209 -1.62 31.65 -19.71
C SER A 209 -1.95 30.18 -19.40
N THR A 210 -2.72 29.53 -20.28
CA THR A 210 -3.18 28.14 -20.12
C THR A 210 -3.11 27.34 -21.43
N SER A 211 -3.14 26.01 -21.35
CA SER A 211 -3.22 25.10 -22.52
C SER A 211 -4.07 23.87 -22.23
N ASN A 212 -4.77 23.37 -23.25
CA ASN A 212 -5.51 22.09 -23.19
C ASN A 212 -4.79 20.95 -23.94
N SER A 213 -3.58 21.19 -24.44
CA SER A 213 -2.77 20.13 -25.05
C SER A 213 -2.21 19.21 -23.94
N PRO A 214 -2.20 17.87 -24.12
CA PRO A 214 -1.65 16.95 -23.13
C PRO A 214 -0.18 17.25 -22.81
N ASN A 215 0.61 17.52 -23.84
CA ASN A 215 2.05 17.80 -23.74
C ASN A 215 2.38 19.16 -24.40
N PRO A 216 2.12 20.30 -23.75
CA PRO A 216 2.32 21.61 -24.33
C PRO A 216 3.80 22.01 -24.38
N ASN A 217 4.13 22.93 -25.29
CA ASN A 217 5.41 23.63 -25.29
C ASN A 217 5.15 25.12 -25.00
N HIS A 218 5.48 25.59 -23.80
CA HIS A 218 5.17 26.94 -23.33
C HIS A 218 6.39 27.84 -23.27
N VAL A 219 6.25 29.11 -23.65
CA VAL A 219 7.35 30.09 -23.66
C VAL A 219 7.10 31.18 -22.63
N TYR A 220 7.99 31.29 -21.66
CA TYR A 220 7.96 32.36 -20.65
C TYR A 220 8.71 33.59 -21.14
N ASN A 221 8.07 34.76 -21.09
CA ASN A 221 8.62 36.03 -21.57
C ASN A 221 9.24 36.89 -20.46
N THR A 222 9.30 36.41 -19.22
CA THR A 222 9.91 37.11 -18.09
C THR A 222 10.63 36.09 -17.21
N ALA A 223 11.83 36.39 -16.73
CA ALA A 223 12.50 35.55 -15.75
C ALA A 223 11.75 35.53 -14.42
N GLY A 224 11.87 34.42 -13.70
CA GLY A 224 11.18 34.17 -12.44
C GLY A 224 10.85 32.69 -12.26
N THR A 225 10.35 32.35 -11.08
CA THR A 225 9.83 31.01 -10.79
C THR A 225 8.31 31.05 -10.88
N TYR A 226 7.76 30.16 -11.70
CA TYR A 226 6.33 30.03 -11.91
C TYR A 226 5.83 28.71 -11.36
N THR A 227 4.66 28.74 -10.70
CA THR A 227 3.94 27.52 -10.31
C THR A 227 3.12 27.04 -11.49
N VAL A 228 3.51 25.89 -12.03
CA VAL A 228 2.80 25.21 -13.11
C VAL A 228 1.80 24.23 -12.50
N THR A 229 0.53 24.32 -12.89
CA THR A 229 -0.55 23.43 -12.43
C THR A 229 -1.04 22.63 -13.61
N LEU A 230 -1.11 21.30 -13.46
CA LEU A 230 -1.77 20.41 -14.40
C LEU A 230 -3.04 19.87 -13.73
N THR A 231 -4.19 20.06 -14.38
CA THR A 231 -5.44 19.38 -14.07
C THR A 231 -5.76 18.40 -15.20
N VAL A 232 -6.03 17.15 -14.87
CA VAL A 232 -6.48 16.11 -15.82
C VAL A 232 -7.90 15.66 -15.46
N THR A 233 -8.71 15.33 -16.47
CA THR A 233 -10.08 14.84 -16.31
C THR A 233 -10.21 13.47 -16.95
N ASP A 234 -10.82 12.51 -16.25
CA ASP A 234 -11.12 11.18 -16.77
C ASP A 234 -12.38 11.15 -17.65
N ASP A 235 -12.64 10.00 -18.27
CA ASP A 235 -13.82 9.72 -19.10
C ASP A 235 -15.14 9.71 -18.34
N ASP A 236 -15.08 9.72 -17.01
CA ASP A 236 -16.21 9.74 -16.07
C ASP A 236 -16.38 11.11 -15.37
N GLY A 237 -15.64 12.14 -15.82
CA GLY A 237 -15.75 13.52 -15.40
C GLY A 237 -14.99 13.93 -14.13
N ALA A 238 -14.34 13.02 -13.40
CA ALA A 238 -13.58 13.40 -12.22
C ALA A 238 -12.20 13.97 -12.58
N THR A 239 -11.65 14.79 -11.69
CA THR A 239 -10.44 15.57 -11.97
C THR A 239 -9.35 15.34 -10.94
N GLY A 240 -8.12 15.15 -11.43
CA GLY A 240 -6.89 15.17 -10.66
C GLY A 240 -6.10 16.44 -10.90
N THR A 241 -5.42 16.96 -9.88
CA THR A 241 -4.54 18.13 -10.04
C THR A 241 -3.18 17.92 -9.39
N THR A 242 -2.13 18.41 -10.03
CA THR A 242 -0.77 18.42 -9.51
C THR A 242 -0.08 19.74 -9.83
N THR A 243 0.96 20.09 -9.07
CA THR A 243 1.74 21.32 -9.26
C THR A 243 3.22 21.04 -9.30
N THR A 244 3.94 21.76 -10.16
CA THR A 244 5.40 21.77 -10.24
C THR A 244 5.90 23.20 -10.45
N THR A 245 7.22 23.39 -10.54
CA THR A 245 7.81 24.72 -10.76
C THR A 245 8.50 24.80 -12.11
N ALA A 246 8.36 25.93 -12.81
CA ALA A 246 9.20 26.30 -13.93
C ALA A 246 10.09 27.49 -13.54
N THR A 247 11.41 27.29 -13.53
CA THR A 247 12.38 28.35 -13.22
C THR A 247 12.94 28.92 -14.52
N ILE A 248 12.65 30.20 -14.77
CA ILE A 248 13.03 30.91 -15.99
C ILE A 248 14.10 31.92 -15.68
N THR A 249 15.25 31.80 -16.34
CA THR A 249 16.37 32.73 -16.18
C THR A 249 16.33 33.80 -17.28
N ASP A 250 16.88 34.99 -17.02
CA ASP A 250 16.90 36.09 -18.00
C ASP A 250 17.84 35.85 -19.19
N GLY A 251 18.45 34.66 -19.30
CA GLY A 251 19.48 34.38 -20.30
C GLY A 251 20.73 35.26 -20.15
N THR A 252 20.86 36.03 -19.06
CA THR A 252 22.06 36.79 -18.69
C THR A 252 22.82 36.16 -17.53
N THR A 253 22.69 34.84 -17.36
CA THR A 253 23.75 34.06 -16.74
C THR A 253 24.90 33.98 -17.75
N PRO A 254 26.15 34.33 -17.39
CA PRO A 254 27.28 33.97 -18.23
C PRO A 254 27.24 32.46 -18.47
N PRO A 255 27.67 31.98 -19.65
CA PRO A 255 27.53 30.59 -20.02
C PRO A 255 28.22 29.67 -18.99
N PRO A 256 27.70 28.46 -18.74
CA PRO A 256 28.48 27.43 -18.07
C PRO A 256 29.68 27.10 -18.97
N GLY A 257 30.87 27.57 -18.60
CA GLY A 257 32.09 27.24 -19.35
C GLY A 257 33.13 28.34 -19.50
N ASN A 258 33.39 29.19 -18.50
CA ASN A 258 34.59 30.04 -18.54
C ASN A 258 35.44 30.02 -17.27
N TYR A 259 35.35 28.96 -16.47
CA TYR A 259 36.47 28.66 -15.57
C TYR A 259 37.72 28.53 -16.43
N CYS A 260 38.74 29.30 -16.09
CA CYS A 260 39.99 29.31 -16.83
C CYS A 260 40.56 27.89 -16.98
N THR A 261 41.17 27.61 -18.12
CA THR A 261 41.85 26.34 -18.37
C THR A 261 42.98 26.17 -17.36
N SER A 262 43.06 25.01 -16.73
CA SER A 262 44.18 24.60 -15.89
C SER A 262 44.44 23.12 -16.16
N SER A 263 45.70 22.76 -16.29
CA SER A 263 46.10 21.38 -16.53
C SER A 263 47.47 21.11 -15.90
N GLY A 264 47.60 19.94 -15.31
CA GLY A 264 48.89 19.38 -14.98
C GLY A 264 49.59 18.74 -16.17
N GLY A 265 50.49 17.81 -15.89
CA GLY A 265 51.30 17.14 -16.88
C GLY A 265 52.13 16.03 -16.25
N GLY A 266 52.88 15.31 -17.09
CA GLY A 266 53.65 14.15 -16.63
C GLY A 266 52.80 12.88 -16.52
N THR A 267 53.47 11.75 -16.30
CA THR A 267 52.84 10.43 -16.21
C THR A 267 53.23 9.67 -14.93
N TYR A 268 53.88 10.35 -13.99
CA TYR A 268 54.51 9.73 -12.83
C TYR A 268 53.77 10.00 -11.52
N GLU A 269 52.89 11.00 -11.48
CA GLU A 269 52.14 11.44 -10.32
C GLU A 269 50.70 11.81 -10.70
N TRP A 270 49.76 11.64 -9.77
CA TRP A 270 48.34 11.97 -9.95
C TRP A 270 47.67 12.24 -8.60
N ILE A 271 46.46 12.81 -8.61
CA ILE A 271 45.61 12.95 -7.43
C ILE A 271 44.95 11.60 -7.19
N ALA A 272 45.50 10.78 -6.29
CA ALA A 272 44.95 9.46 -5.98
C ALA A 272 43.64 9.52 -5.18
N GLY A 273 43.39 10.61 -4.46
CA GLY A 273 42.08 10.82 -3.87
C GLY A 273 41.83 12.17 -3.24
N VAL A 274 40.56 12.57 -3.29
CA VAL A 274 40.00 13.78 -2.68
C VAL A 274 38.87 13.35 -1.76
N LYS A 275 39.04 13.56 -0.46
CA LYS A 275 38.03 13.25 0.55
C LYS A 275 37.65 14.50 1.34
N VAL A 276 36.39 14.93 1.23
CA VAL A 276 35.85 16.08 1.96
C VAL A 276 34.34 15.89 2.14
N ALA A 277 33.85 16.05 3.38
CA ALA A 277 32.47 15.74 3.73
C ALA A 277 32.02 14.34 3.22
N ASN A 278 30.93 14.25 2.47
CA ASN A 278 30.42 13.03 1.83
C ASN A 278 31.20 12.63 0.56
N LEU A 279 32.00 13.51 -0.03
CA LEU A 279 32.81 13.19 -1.20
C LEU A 279 34.03 12.35 -0.78
N ASN A 280 34.17 11.18 -1.39
CA ASN A 280 35.34 10.32 -1.25
C ASN A 280 35.73 9.78 -2.64
N ASN A 281 36.38 10.62 -3.44
CA ASN A 281 36.80 10.24 -4.79
C ASN A 281 38.19 9.60 -4.76
N THR A 282 38.34 8.49 -5.49
CA THR A 282 39.61 7.83 -5.72
C THR A 282 39.87 7.76 -7.22
N SER A 283 41.04 8.22 -7.65
CA SER A 283 41.46 8.22 -9.06
C SER A 283 42.71 7.33 -9.24
N SER A 284 42.84 6.74 -10.42
CA SER A 284 43.99 5.91 -10.77
C SER A 284 44.60 6.37 -12.09
N GLY A 285 45.88 6.75 -12.05
CA GLY A 285 46.64 7.13 -13.24
C GLY A 285 46.75 8.64 -13.44
N ALA A 286 47.81 9.04 -14.13
CA ALA A 286 48.18 10.43 -14.35
C ALA A 286 47.44 11.01 -15.56
N THR A 287 46.39 11.78 -15.29
CA THR A 287 45.67 12.60 -16.25
C THR A 287 45.96 14.08 -15.98
N PRO A 288 46.21 14.91 -17.01
CA PRO A 288 46.49 16.33 -16.80
C PRO A 288 45.34 17.10 -16.15
N TYR A 289 44.10 16.74 -16.49
CA TYR A 289 42.88 17.35 -15.98
C TYR A 289 41.75 16.33 -16.02
N THR A 290 40.96 16.27 -14.95
CA THR A 290 39.76 15.43 -14.88
C THR A 290 38.56 16.21 -14.35
N ASP A 291 37.43 16.14 -15.05
CA ASP A 291 36.18 16.76 -14.63
C ASP A 291 35.31 15.76 -13.86
N PHE A 292 35.20 15.95 -12.55
CA PHE A 292 34.33 15.19 -11.65
C PHE A 292 33.17 16.05 -11.15
N THR A 293 32.71 17.05 -11.90
CA THR A 293 31.55 17.87 -11.51
C THR A 293 30.24 17.09 -11.44
N ASN A 294 30.20 15.85 -11.92
CA ASN A 294 29.11 14.91 -11.64
C ASN A 294 29.13 14.33 -10.20
N LYS A 295 30.17 14.63 -9.41
CA LYS A 295 30.31 14.24 -7.99
C LYS A 295 30.23 15.48 -7.12
N THR A 296 29.45 15.38 -6.04
CA THR A 296 29.12 16.53 -5.19
C THR A 296 29.62 16.35 -3.76
N ALA A 297 30.34 17.35 -3.23
CA ALA A 297 30.65 17.47 -1.81
C ALA A 297 29.71 18.45 -1.09
N ASN A 298 29.15 18.04 0.03
CA ASN A 298 28.20 18.80 0.83
C ASN A 298 28.93 19.40 2.02
N LEU A 299 29.37 20.64 1.87
CA LEU A 299 30.13 21.37 2.87
C LEU A 299 29.18 22.12 3.82
N LYS A 300 29.61 22.32 5.06
CA LYS A 300 28.92 23.23 5.99
C LYS A 300 29.58 24.60 5.99
N VAL A 301 28.83 25.65 6.31
CA VAL A 301 29.43 26.94 6.69
C VAL A 301 30.44 26.75 7.82
N GLY A 302 31.60 27.41 7.72
CA GLY A 302 32.71 27.26 8.66
C GLY A 302 33.69 26.15 8.29
N ALA A 303 34.29 25.52 9.29
CA ALA A 303 35.41 24.60 9.09
C ALA A 303 34.97 23.22 8.58
N ASN A 304 35.55 22.80 7.45
CA ASN A 304 35.44 21.46 6.87
C ASN A 304 36.83 20.84 6.75
N THR A 305 36.95 19.52 6.91
CA THR A 305 38.24 18.84 6.77
C THR A 305 38.34 18.19 5.39
N ILE A 306 39.38 18.53 4.64
CA ILE A 306 39.73 17.88 3.36
C ILE A 306 41.00 17.06 3.51
N THR A 307 41.01 15.85 2.95
CA THR A 307 42.18 15.00 2.82
C THR A 307 42.50 14.80 1.33
N LEU A 308 43.72 15.13 0.95
CA LEU A 308 44.24 15.03 -0.41
C LEU A 308 45.35 13.98 -0.45
N THR A 309 45.24 13.02 -1.34
CA THR A 309 46.18 11.88 -1.42
C THR A 309 46.90 11.89 -2.75
N PRO A 310 48.24 12.02 -2.79
CA PRO A 310 49.00 11.87 -4.02
C PRO A 310 49.16 10.39 -4.39
N GLY A 311 49.14 10.10 -5.68
CA GLY A 311 49.52 8.81 -6.27
C GLY A 311 50.82 8.94 -7.06
N PHE A 312 51.61 7.88 -7.08
CA PHE A 312 52.89 7.84 -7.80
C PHE A 312 53.09 6.51 -8.52
N ASN A 313 53.73 6.55 -9.69
CA ASN A 313 53.99 5.36 -10.49
C ASN A 313 55.15 4.51 -9.91
N ASN A 314 56.19 5.15 -9.34
CA ASN A 314 57.36 4.44 -8.81
C ASN A 314 57.95 5.07 -7.54
N SER A 315 58.18 6.38 -7.52
CA SER A 315 58.85 7.08 -6.41
C SER A 315 57.97 8.20 -5.89
N ALA A 316 57.92 8.36 -4.57
CA ALA A 316 57.14 9.40 -3.93
C ALA A 316 57.87 10.75 -4.02
N TYR A 317 57.15 11.77 -4.45
CA TYR A 317 57.63 13.13 -4.59
C TYR A 317 56.87 14.08 -3.68
N THR A 318 57.45 15.24 -3.36
CA THR A 318 56.72 16.26 -2.61
C THR A 318 55.82 17.02 -3.57
N GLU A 319 54.52 16.83 -3.39
CA GLU A 319 53.47 17.50 -4.15
C GLU A 319 52.94 18.68 -3.37
N HIS A 320 52.64 19.77 -4.06
CA HIS A 320 52.04 20.98 -3.50
C HIS A 320 50.59 21.09 -3.95
N TRP A 321 49.71 21.47 -3.03
CA TRP A 321 48.27 21.44 -3.21
C TRP A 321 47.66 22.82 -3.09
N ALA A 322 46.64 23.07 -3.91
CA ALA A 322 45.76 24.22 -3.77
C ALA A 322 44.30 23.83 -4.06
N VAL A 323 43.38 24.47 -3.34
CA VAL A 323 41.93 24.24 -3.48
C VAL A 323 41.21 25.58 -3.57
N TRP A 324 40.32 25.69 -4.54
CA TRP A 324 39.45 26.87 -4.73
C TRP A 324 37.98 26.47 -4.76
N ILE A 325 37.11 27.36 -4.30
CA ILE A 325 35.64 27.26 -4.43
C ILE A 325 35.10 28.62 -4.89
N ASP A 326 34.31 28.61 -5.96
CA ASP A 326 33.63 29.78 -6.53
C ASP A 326 32.40 30.13 -5.68
N PHE A 327 32.59 30.86 -4.58
CA PHE A 327 31.50 31.07 -3.60
C PHE A 327 30.43 32.03 -4.09
N ASN A 328 30.79 32.97 -4.97
CA ASN A 328 29.87 33.99 -5.48
C ASN A 328 29.16 33.57 -6.78
N LYS A 329 29.54 32.41 -7.36
CA LYS A 329 28.99 31.82 -8.58
C LYS A 329 29.19 32.69 -9.81
N ASP A 330 30.28 33.45 -9.88
CA ASP A 330 30.56 34.31 -11.03
C ASP A 330 31.32 33.61 -12.16
N GLY A 331 31.72 32.36 -11.94
CA GLY A 331 32.34 31.50 -12.94
C GLY A 331 33.86 31.62 -13.02
N ASP A 332 34.50 32.26 -12.05
CA ASP A 332 35.95 32.20 -11.86
C ASP A 332 36.37 31.80 -10.42
N PHE A 333 37.65 31.95 -10.08
CA PHE A 333 38.22 31.59 -8.77
C PHE A 333 39.14 32.71 -8.25
N ALA A 334 39.03 33.91 -8.83
CA ALA A 334 39.96 35.02 -8.66
C ALA A 334 39.64 35.85 -7.41
N ASP A 335 38.48 35.65 -6.79
CA ASP A 335 38.04 36.47 -5.69
C ASP A 335 38.75 36.18 -4.38
N SER A 336 38.82 37.24 -3.57
CA SER A 336 39.40 37.16 -2.23
C SER A 336 38.53 36.28 -1.34
N GLY A 337 39.08 35.14 -0.92
CA GLY A 337 38.42 34.19 -0.03
C GLY A 337 38.07 32.85 -0.70
N GLU A 338 38.20 32.77 -2.02
CA GLU A 338 37.88 31.56 -2.79
C GLU A 338 39.03 30.55 -2.79
N LYS A 339 40.26 31.01 -2.63
CA LYS A 339 41.41 30.15 -2.36
C LYS A 339 41.40 29.68 -0.90
N LEU A 340 41.02 28.44 -0.68
CA LEU A 340 40.91 27.86 0.66
C LEU A 340 42.22 27.26 1.18
N THR A 341 43.08 26.77 0.28
CA THR A 341 44.45 26.36 0.62
C THR A 341 45.39 26.52 -0.58
N GLY A 342 46.68 26.68 -0.33
CA GLY A 342 47.71 26.79 -1.38
C GLY A 342 49.17 26.71 -0.92
N THR A 343 49.41 26.41 0.34
CA THR A 343 50.75 26.23 0.94
C THR A 343 50.95 24.79 1.42
N LEU A 344 49.97 23.92 1.21
CA LEU A 344 50.01 22.54 1.66
C LEU A 344 50.94 21.73 0.75
N SER A 345 51.80 20.90 1.34
CA SER A 345 52.69 20.03 0.58
C SER A 345 53.00 18.73 1.30
N GLY A 346 53.20 17.65 0.57
CA GLY A 346 53.57 16.36 1.12
C GLY A 346 53.77 15.29 0.05
N ASN A 347 54.38 14.17 0.45
CA ASN A 347 54.59 12.98 -0.40
C ASN A 347 53.71 11.79 0.02
N ALA A 348 52.72 12.05 0.87
CA ALA A 348 51.69 11.13 1.35
C ALA A 348 50.39 11.93 1.54
N ALA A 349 49.32 11.29 2.00
CA ALA A 349 48.06 11.98 2.27
C ALA A 349 48.25 13.17 3.22
N VAL A 350 47.72 14.32 2.83
CA VAL A 350 47.77 15.57 3.59
C VAL A 350 46.36 16.02 3.92
N THR A 351 46.20 16.69 5.05
CA THR A 351 44.90 17.20 5.51
C THR A 351 44.96 18.71 5.69
N ALA A 352 43.89 19.40 5.30
CA ALA A 352 43.70 20.82 5.54
C ALA A 352 42.28 21.12 6.02
N THR A 353 42.10 22.28 6.62
CA THR A 353 40.79 22.82 6.95
C THR A 353 40.36 23.79 5.87
N LEU A 354 39.23 23.51 5.22
CA LEU A 354 38.52 24.40 4.31
C LEU A 354 37.54 25.25 5.13
N ASN A 355 37.80 26.56 5.24
CA ASN A 355 36.90 27.47 5.94
C ASN A 355 35.93 28.10 4.94
N VAL A 356 34.68 27.66 4.96
CA VAL A 356 33.60 28.17 4.11
C VAL A 356 33.01 29.44 4.75
N PRO A 357 32.92 30.57 4.02
CA PRO A 357 32.39 31.81 4.58
C PRO A 357 30.87 31.72 4.78
N ALA A 358 30.36 32.45 5.78
CA ALA A 358 28.93 32.50 6.07
C ALA A 358 28.09 33.08 4.90
N SER A 359 28.68 33.89 4.04
CA SER A 359 28.02 34.41 2.83
C SER A 359 27.76 33.36 1.76
N ALA A 360 28.29 32.14 1.91
CA ALA A 360 28.15 31.07 0.94
C ALA A 360 27.07 30.04 1.33
N SER A 361 26.16 30.37 2.25
CA SER A 361 25.02 29.49 2.58
C SER A 361 24.11 29.29 1.36
N ASP A 362 23.59 28.07 1.20
CA ASP A 362 22.71 27.64 0.09
C ASP A 362 23.32 27.80 -1.32
N VAL A 363 24.65 27.73 -1.40
CA VAL A 363 25.39 27.83 -2.66
C VAL A 363 25.72 26.43 -3.17
N THR A 364 25.23 26.09 -4.37
CA THR A 364 25.80 25.03 -5.22
C THR A 364 26.73 25.65 -6.26
N THR A 365 27.99 25.23 -6.30
CA THR A 365 29.04 25.82 -7.14
C THR A 365 30.19 24.83 -7.40
N ARG A 366 31.27 25.27 -8.06
CA ARG A 366 32.45 24.46 -8.40
C ARG A 366 33.56 24.56 -7.36
N MET A 367 34.22 23.43 -7.11
CA MET A 367 35.50 23.33 -6.41
C MET A 367 36.58 22.83 -7.36
N ARG A 368 37.77 23.45 -7.34
CA ARG A 368 38.97 23.01 -8.06
C ARG A 368 40.05 22.55 -7.11
N VAL A 369 40.64 21.40 -7.37
CA VAL A 369 41.79 20.83 -6.64
C VAL A 369 42.96 20.72 -7.61
N SER A 370 44.12 21.30 -7.26
CA SER A 370 45.33 21.21 -8.06
C SER A 370 46.50 20.64 -7.24
N MET A 371 47.26 19.75 -7.86
CA MET A 371 48.46 19.11 -7.32
C MET A 371 49.64 19.36 -8.26
N LYS A 372 50.76 19.89 -7.75
CA LYS A 372 51.93 20.25 -8.55
C LYS A 372 53.24 19.80 -7.91
N TYR A 373 54.12 19.25 -8.73
CA TYR A 373 55.42 18.74 -8.30
C TYR A 373 56.37 19.86 -7.85
N ASN A 374 56.90 19.73 -6.63
CA ASN A 374 58.06 20.46 -6.09
C ASN A 374 58.00 22.00 -6.16
N ALA A 375 56.83 22.57 -6.38
CA ALA A 375 56.59 24.01 -6.34
C ALA A 375 55.11 24.30 -6.07
N ALA A 376 54.83 25.39 -5.35
CA ALA A 376 53.46 25.82 -5.08
C ALA A 376 52.67 26.12 -6.36
N VAL A 377 51.37 25.87 -6.31
CA VAL A 377 50.42 26.30 -7.34
C VAL A 377 50.15 27.80 -7.17
N THR A 378 50.49 28.56 -8.21
CA THR A 378 50.49 30.02 -8.24
C THR A 378 49.10 30.61 -8.50
N GLY A 379 48.20 29.86 -9.14
CA GLY A 379 46.82 30.29 -9.37
C GLY A 379 45.89 29.17 -9.88
N PRO A 380 44.56 29.39 -9.86
CA PRO A 380 43.55 28.40 -10.26
C PRO A 380 43.55 28.09 -11.77
N CYS A 381 44.28 28.88 -12.56
CA CYS A 381 44.37 28.81 -14.02
C CYS A 381 45.75 28.35 -14.52
N GLU A 382 46.58 27.83 -13.62
CA GLU A 382 47.96 27.50 -13.97
C GLU A 382 48.03 26.23 -14.82
N ASN A 383 48.92 26.23 -15.82
CA ASN A 383 49.36 25.01 -16.49
C ASN A 383 50.77 24.66 -16.04
N PHE A 384 50.97 23.43 -15.56
CA PHE A 384 52.25 22.98 -15.02
C PHE A 384 52.66 21.62 -15.62
N SER A 385 53.97 21.41 -15.75
CA SER A 385 54.52 20.24 -16.47
C SER A 385 54.37 18.90 -15.76
N TYR A 386 54.15 18.92 -14.44
CA TYR A 386 54.18 17.76 -13.55
C TYR A 386 53.14 17.93 -12.43
N GLY A 387 52.12 17.07 -12.42
CA GLY A 387 50.97 17.11 -11.51
C GLY A 387 49.61 16.91 -12.21
N GLU A 388 48.51 17.20 -11.51
CA GLU A 388 47.13 17.03 -12.00
C GLU A 388 46.16 18.08 -11.43
N VAL A 389 45.05 18.30 -12.14
CA VAL A 389 43.93 19.17 -11.73
C VAL A 389 42.61 18.38 -11.79
N GLU A 390 41.79 18.50 -10.76
CA GLU A 390 40.44 17.90 -10.70
C GLU A 390 39.38 18.94 -10.31
N ASP A 391 38.23 18.94 -10.99
CA ASP A 391 37.09 19.81 -10.67
C ASP A 391 35.91 18.98 -10.11
N TYR A 392 35.20 19.51 -9.12
CA TYR A 392 34.06 18.87 -8.43
C TYR A 392 32.90 19.85 -8.25
N THR A 393 31.70 19.35 -8.02
CA THR A 393 30.56 20.16 -7.55
C THR A 393 30.57 20.22 -6.02
N VAL A 394 30.22 21.36 -5.44
CA VAL A 394 30.01 21.51 -3.99
C VAL A 394 28.66 22.15 -3.72
N THR A 395 28.01 21.70 -2.65
CA THR A 395 26.82 22.34 -2.07
C THR A 395 27.16 22.80 -0.66
N ILE A 396 26.65 23.96 -0.24
CA ILE A 396 26.94 24.55 1.07
C ILE A 396 25.64 24.79 1.83
N GLY A 397 25.51 24.24 3.04
CA GLY A 397 24.33 24.42 3.92
C GLY A 397 24.64 25.16 5.23
N ASP A 398 23.63 25.82 5.78
CA ASP A 398 23.73 26.63 7.01
C ASP A 398 23.88 25.80 8.30
N SER A 399 24.72 26.30 9.22
CA SER A 399 25.08 25.63 10.48
C SER A 399 24.20 26.02 11.69
N THR A 400 23.03 26.60 11.47
CA THR A 400 21.98 26.72 12.49
C THR A 400 20.77 25.91 12.07
N ASN A 401 20.87 24.59 12.31
CA ASN A 401 19.80 23.60 12.25
C ASN A 401 18.66 23.93 11.27
N PRO A 402 18.83 23.69 9.95
CA PRO A 402 17.65 23.58 9.11
C PRO A 402 16.83 22.37 9.61
N PRO A 403 15.49 22.41 9.47
CA PRO A 403 14.68 21.20 9.60
C PRO A 403 15.33 20.07 8.79
N PRO A 404 15.24 18.80 9.21
CA PRO A 404 15.51 17.68 8.33
C PRO A 404 14.79 17.96 7.00
N PRO A 405 15.41 17.72 5.83
CA PRO A 405 14.73 17.90 4.55
C PRO A 405 13.33 17.29 4.66
N THR A 406 12.28 18.11 4.60
CA THR A 406 10.89 17.65 4.77
C THR A 406 10.41 16.82 3.59
N ASP A 407 11.29 16.64 2.60
CA ASP A 407 11.09 15.80 1.44
C ASP A 407 12.09 14.65 1.49
N MET A 408 11.58 13.46 1.78
CA MET A 408 12.33 12.23 1.72
C MET A 408 12.46 11.85 0.23
N PRO A 409 13.65 11.67 -0.36
CA PRO A 409 13.75 11.26 -1.76
C PRO A 409 13.37 9.78 -1.93
N ASP A 410 12.81 9.42 -3.09
CA ASP A 410 12.61 8.02 -3.45
C ASP A 410 13.90 7.41 -4.02
N MET A 411 14.71 6.85 -3.12
CA MET A 411 15.95 6.19 -3.49
C MET A 411 15.70 4.89 -4.25
N CYS A 412 14.56 4.23 -4.04
CA CYS A 412 14.25 2.98 -4.72
C CYS A 412 13.77 3.19 -6.17
N ALA A 413 13.34 4.41 -6.52
CA ALA A 413 13.10 4.80 -7.91
C ALA A 413 14.40 5.08 -8.70
N THR A 414 15.49 5.45 -8.02
CA THR A 414 16.71 5.99 -8.66
C THR A 414 17.96 5.17 -8.42
N SER A 415 17.93 4.19 -7.50
CA SER A 415 19.08 3.38 -7.09
C SER A 415 18.67 1.94 -6.78
N GLU A 416 19.60 1.01 -7.01
CA GLU A 416 19.44 -0.38 -6.56
C GLU A 416 19.39 -0.47 -5.02
N PRO A 417 18.73 -1.49 -4.46
CA PRO A 417 18.72 -1.72 -3.02
C PRO A 417 20.13 -1.81 -2.43
N THR A 418 20.32 -1.13 -1.30
CA THR A 418 21.61 -1.09 -0.61
C THR A 418 22.00 -2.47 -0.08
N THR A 419 23.29 -2.78 -0.16
CA THR A 419 23.93 -3.92 0.53
C THR A 419 24.54 -3.50 1.87
N GLU A 420 24.51 -2.21 2.19
CA GLU A 420 25.08 -1.67 3.42
C GLU A 420 24.31 -2.14 4.65
N THR A 421 25.04 -2.37 5.74
CA THR A 421 24.48 -2.76 7.05
C THR A 421 24.54 -1.61 8.06
N SER A 422 24.93 -0.42 7.59
CA SER A 422 25.02 0.79 8.39
C SER A 422 24.45 2.01 7.65
N LEU A 423 23.69 2.85 8.36
CA LEU A 423 23.23 4.14 7.86
C LEU A 423 24.24 5.23 8.20
N THR A 424 24.47 6.12 7.23
CA THR A 424 25.27 7.32 7.41
C THR A 424 24.34 8.50 7.67
N ASP A 425 24.76 9.40 8.56
CA ASP A 425 24.02 10.61 8.92
C ASP A 425 23.53 11.37 7.67
N GLY A 426 22.21 11.52 7.59
CA GLY A 426 21.50 12.26 6.56
C GLY A 426 21.50 11.65 5.16
N VAL A 427 22.04 10.44 4.97
CA VAL A 427 22.12 9.76 3.67
C VAL A 427 20.96 8.76 3.52
N PRO A 428 19.95 9.06 2.69
CA PRO A 428 18.88 8.12 2.41
C PRO A 428 19.39 6.98 1.52
N VAL A 429 18.89 5.76 1.75
CA VAL A 429 19.23 4.57 0.96
C VAL A 429 17.98 3.75 0.65
N CYS A 430 17.99 3.08 -0.51
CA CYS A 430 16.93 2.13 -0.85
C CYS A 430 17.11 0.82 -0.07
N VAL A 431 16.05 0.33 0.56
CA VAL A 431 16.01 -0.95 1.27
C VAL A 431 15.35 -2.00 0.38
N LYS A 432 15.95 -3.18 0.33
CA LYS A 432 15.43 -4.32 -0.43
C LYS A 432 14.06 -4.75 0.08
N SER A 433 13.20 -5.20 -0.82
CA SER A 433 11.96 -5.91 -0.48
C SER A 433 12.26 -7.11 0.43
N THR A 434 11.50 -7.25 1.52
CA THR A 434 11.68 -8.32 2.50
C THR A 434 10.34 -8.86 2.97
N SER A 435 10.33 -10.16 3.33
CA SER A 435 9.19 -10.84 3.95
C SER A 435 9.39 -11.15 5.43
N GLN A 436 10.53 -10.75 6.01
CA GLN A 436 10.85 -11.00 7.41
C GLN A 436 11.29 -9.71 8.12
N PHE A 437 12.52 -9.25 7.85
CA PHE A 437 13.07 -8.01 8.37
C PHE A 437 14.33 -7.56 7.61
N THR A 438 14.79 -6.35 7.86
CA THR A 438 16.11 -5.82 7.45
C THR A 438 16.62 -4.88 8.54
N SER A 439 17.91 -4.92 8.85
CA SER A 439 18.47 -4.20 10.00
C SER A 439 19.67 -3.36 9.61
N PHE A 440 19.81 -2.21 10.26
CA PHE A 440 20.90 -1.27 10.07
C PHE A 440 21.47 -0.77 11.38
N SER A 441 22.79 -0.64 11.44
CA SER A 441 23.49 0.07 12.51
C SER A 441 23.63 1.56 12.16
N ILE A 442 23.57 2.42 13.17
CA ILE A 442 23.72 3.87 13.03
C ILE A 442 24.88 4.27 13.92
N ALA A 443 25.98 4.70 13.31
CA ALA A 443 27.15 5.14 14.06
C ALA A 443 26.92 6.52 14.66
N GLY A 444 27.05 6.62 15.99
CA GLY A 444 27.02 7.89 16.69
C GLY A 444 28.30 8.67 16.42
N VAL A 445 28.27 9.55 15.43
CA VAL A 445 29.36 10.50 15.22
C VAL A 445 29.31 11.53 16.35
N ASN A 446 30.16 11.39 17.38
CA ASN A 446 30.35 12.35 18.49
C ASN A 446 29.11 12.68 19.36
N ASN A 447 28.51 11.69 20.04
CA ASN A 447 27.43 11.90 21.05
C ASN A 447 26.30 12.84 20.58
N PRO A 448 25.50 12.45 19.57
CA PRO A 448 24.39 13.27 19.12
C PRO A 448 23.35 13.46 20.24
N THR A 449 22.65 14.60 20.23
CA THR A 449 21.57 14.92 21.19
C THR A 449 20.28 14.16 20.88
N SER A 450 20.10 13.72 19.64
CA SER A 450 18.98 12.88 19.18
C SER A 450 19.32 12.16 17.87
N ILE A 451 18.50 11.19 17.49
CA ILE A 451 18.55 10.50 16.19
C ILE A 451 17.13 10.34 15.70
N ALA A 452 16.79 10.91 14.55
CA ALA A 452 15.52 10.67 13.87
C ALA A 452 15.73 9.65 12.74
N ILE A 453 14.91 8.61 12.70
CA ILE A 453 14.97 7.56 11.68
C ILE A 453 13.65 7.60 10.93
N THR A 454 13.72 7.77 9.62
CA THR A 454 12.55 7.95 8.76
C THR A 454 12.55 6.88 7.67
N THR A 455 11.38 6.31 7.37
CA THR A 455 11.15 5.59 6.12
C THR A 455 10.11 6.27 5.25
N ALA A 456 10.15 6.06 3.93
CA ALA A 456 9.10 6.49 2.99
C ALA A 456 9.16 5.68 1.68
N HIS A 457 8.21 5.93 0.77
CA HIS A 457 8.17 5.46 -0.64
C HIS A 457 8.10 3.95 -0.88
N GLY A 458 8.06 3.16 0.19
CA GLY A 458 7.75 1.74 0.09
C GLY A 458 6.34 1.47 -0.40
N LEU A 459 6.07 0.21 -0.74
CA LEU A 459 4.72 -0.32 -0.85
C LEU A 459 4.52 -1.40 0.23
N GLY A 460 3.31 -1.56 0.75
CA GLY A 460 2.97 -2.57 1.74
C GLY A 460 2.85 -2.00 3.16
N ASN A 461 3.19 -2.82 4.17
CA ASN A 461 3.19 -2.38 5.56
C ASN A 461 4.52 -2.75 6.23
N LEU A 462 5.26 -1.74 6.69
CA LEU A 462 6.54 -1.87 7.35
C LEU A 462 6.48 -1.26 8.75
N THR A 463 7.10 -1.91 9.72
CA THR A 463 7.27 -1.37 11.08
C THR A 463 8.74 -1.05 11.31
N LEU A 464 9.02 0.20 11.69
CA LEU A 464 10.36 0.67 12.09
C LEU A 464 10.56 0.56 13.61
N GLU A 465 11.66 -0.05 14.02
CA GLU A 465 12.11 -0.17 15.41
C GLU A 465 13.54 0.37 15.54
N ALA A 466 13.86 1.02 16.66
CA ALA A 466 15.23 1.41 16.99
C ALA A 466 15.55 1.30 18.48
N ARG A 467 16.78 0.90 18.77
CA ARG A 467 17.30 0.67 20.12
C ARG A 467 18.53 1.52 20.40
N ASN A 468 18.48 2.25 21.50
CA ASN A 468 19.58 3.01 22.06
C ASN A 468 20.44 2.09 22.95
N GLY A 469 21.59 1.64 22.44
CA GLY A 469 22.53 0.80 23.19
C GLY A 469 22.65 -0.64 22.74
N GLY A 470 23.65 -1.34 23.29
CA GLY A 470 24.13 -2.64 22.80
C GLY A 470 23.03 -3.67 22.54
N GLY A 471 22.96 -4.15 21.29
CA GLY A 471 21.98 -5.13 20.83
C GLY A 471 21.05 -4.59 19.73
N TRP A 472 20.41 -5.50 19.00
CA TRP A 472 19.42 -5.15 17.97
C TRP A 472 18.04 -4.98 18.59
N PRO A 473 17.14 -4.16 18.00
CA PRO A 473 15.75 -4.09 18.43
C PRO A 473 15.12 -5.48 18.47
N LYS A 474 14.68 -5.90 19.65
CA LYS A 474 13.97 -7.15 19.88
C LYS A 474 12.55 -6.82 20.29
N PRO A 475 11.57 -7.56 19.80
CA PRO A 475 10.24 -7.24 20.26
C PRO A 475 10.02 -7.52 21.76
N GLY A 476 9.24 -6.66 22.42
CA GLY A 476 9.02 -6.70 23.87
C GLY A 476 10.18 -6.16 24.72
N ASP A 477 11.26 -5.69 24.09
CA ASP A 477 12.30 -4.93 24.78
C ASP A 477 11.94 -3.43 24.88
N ASP A 478 12.89 -2.63 25.37
CA ASP A 478 12.78 -1.19 25.56
C ASP A 478 13.04 -0.36 24.28
N SER A 479 13.03 -0.97 23.09
CA SER A 479 13.20 -0.28 21.82
C SER A 479 12.03 0.66 21.53
N VAL A 480 12.35 1.79 20.90
CA VAL A 480 11.34 2.72 20.40
C VAL A 480 10.82 2.16 19.07
N ARG A 481 9.49 2.08 18.95
CA ARG A 481 8.80 1.52 17.77
C ARG A 481 7.82 2.53 17.20
N SER A 482 7.79 2.64 15.88
CA SER A 482 6.78 3.42 15.17
C SER A 482 5.40 2.76 15.28
N LYS A 483 4.36 3.58 15.43
CA LYS A 483 2.96 3.14 15.58
C LYS A 483 2.12 3.64 14.41
N HIS A 484 2.59 3.43 13.18
CA HIS A 484 1.90 3.87 11.97
C HIS A 484 1.73 2.71 10.98
N VAL A 485 0.69 2.78 10.13
CA VAL A 485 0.45 1.81 9.07
C VAL A 485 1.01 2.33 7.76
N GLY A 486 1.63 1.44 6.99
CA GLY A 486 2.11 1.71 5.65
C GLY A 486 3.62 1.67 5.61
N ASN A 487 4.23 2.61 4.90
CA ASN A 487 5.67 2.59 4.60
C ASN A 487 6.38 3.88 5.01
N THR A 488 5.63 4.80 5.62
CA THR A 488 6.12 6.08 6.09
C THR A 488 6.15 6.06 7.61
N GLU A 489 7.28 5.62 8.16
CA GLU A 489 7.48 5.43 9.59
C GLU A 489 8.46 6.47 10.15
N CYS A 490 8.32 6.77 11.45
CA CYS A 490 9.18 7.71 12.16
C CYS A 490 9.51 7.19 13.56
N VAL A 491 10.80 7.12 13.89
CA VAL A 491 11.28 6.84 15.24
C VAL A 491 12.33 7.88 15.64
N ILE A 492 12.17 8.47 16.82
CA ILE A 492 13.12 9.44 17.38
C ILE A 492 13.71 8.88 18.66
N ILE A 493 15.04 8.76 18.71
CA ILE A 493 15.82 8.44 19.90
C ILE A 493 16.38 9.74 20.48
N ASN A 494 16.05 10.04 21.73
CA ASN A 494 16.54 11.23 22.43
C ASN A 494 17.70 10.87 23.36
N ASN A 495 18.74 11.71 23.40
CA ASN A 495 19.93 11.55 24.23
C ASN A 495 20.53 10.13 24.15
N PRO A 496 20.95 9.67 22.95
CA PRO A 496 21.59 8.37 22.81
C PRO A 496 22.79 8.25 23.75
N THR A 497 22.82 7.17 24.53
CA THR A 497 23.78 6.98 25.64
C THR A 497 24.98 6.14 25.24
N GLU A 498 24.97 5.59 24.02
CA GLU A 498 25.89 4.58 23.51
C GLU A 498 26.40 4.97 22.12
N TYR A 499 27.56 4.43 21.73
CA TYR A 499 28.22 4.81 20.47
C TYR A 499 27.45 4.34 19.21
N TRP A 500 26.58 3.35 19.33
CA TRP A 500 25.77 2.82 18.23
C TRP A 500 24.29 2.77 18.61
N THR A 501 23.44 3.09 17.64
CA THR A 501 22.00 2.83 17.67
C THR A 501 21.68 1.82 16.58
N ASN A 502 20.88 0.82 16.89
CA ASN A 502 20.51 -0.22 15.93
C ASN A 502 19.04 -0.08 15.56
N SER A 503 18.72 -0.20 14.28
CA SER A 503 17.36 -0.15 13.75
C SER A 503 16.99 -1.41 12.99
N THR A 504 15.70 -1.78 13.02
CA THR A 504 15.15 -2.93 12.29
C THR A 504 13.83 -2.53 11.64
N LEU A 505 13.70 -2.82 10.35
CA LEU A 505 12.46 -2.77 9.59
C LEU A 505 11.85 -4.18 9.55
N ARG A 506 10.56 -4.29 9.82
CA ARG A 506 9.80 -5.56 9.78
C ARG A 506 8.57 -5.41 8.89
N GLY A 507 7.99 -6.54 8.46
CA GLY A 507 6.74 -6.54 7.70
C GLY A 507 6.92 -6.93 6.24
N LEU A 508 5.82 -6.92 5.50
CA LEU A 508 5.78 -7.22 4.07
C LEU A 508 5.80 -5.88 3.32
N PHE A 509 6.97 -5.51 2.82
CA PHE A 509 7.12 -4.28 2.05
C PHE A 509 8.05 -4.45 0.83
N LYS A 510 7.81 -3.63 -0.19
CA LYS A 510 8.61 -3.54 -1.41
C LYS A 510 9.32 -2.19 -1.44
N GLY A 511 10.65 -2.22 -1.56
CA GLY A 511 11.50 -1.06 -1.84
C GLY A 511 11.18 0.18 -1.01
N ALA A 512 11.68 0.29 0.22
CA ALA A 512 11.47 1.50 1.03
C ALA A 512 12.75 2.34 1.09
N THR A 513 12.64 3.66 1.08
CA THR A 513 13.78 4.52 1.40
C THR A 513 13.89 4.65 2.92
N ILE A 514 15.09 4.46 3.49
CA ILE A 514 15.38 4.72 4.90
C ILE A 514 16.50 5.76 5.04
N VAL A 515 16.41 6.61 6.06
CA VAL A 515 17.46 7.55 6.46
C VAL A 515 17.54 7.66 7.98
N ALA A 516 18.74 7.93 8.49
CA ALA A 516 18.97 8.31 9.88
C ALA A 516 19.60 9.71 9.92
N ASP A 517 18.98 10.62 10.66
CA ASP A 517 19.41 12.01 10.85
C ASP A 517 19.88 12.21 12.29
N LEU A 518 21.14 12.56 12.48
CA LEU A 518 21.72 12.86 13.79
C LEU A 518 21.37 14.30 14.23
N ASN A 519 21.11 14.48 15.52
CA ASN A 519 20.65 15.74 16.14
C ASN A 519 19.31 16.28 15.59
N ALA A 520 18.57 15.46 14.85
CA ALA A 520 17.22 15.80 14.40
C ALA A 520 16.17 15.49 15.48
N THR A 521 15.22 16.40 15.66
CA THR A 521 14.11 16.26 16.64
C THR A 521 12.77 15.98 15.96
N GLU A 522 12.78 15.81 14.64
CA GLU A 522 11.63 15.50 13.80
C GLU A 522 12.09 14.59 12.64
N CYS A 523 11.15 13.90 12.00
CA CYS A 523 11.41 13.01 10.87
C CYS A 523 11.21 13.73 9.54
N ARG A 524 11.81 13.21 8.47
CA ARG A 524 11.72 13.80 7.11
C ARG A 524 10.37 13.61 6.43
N ALA A 525 9.51 12.75 6.95
CA ALA A 525 8.20 12.47 6.40
C ALA A 525 7.16 12.42 7.52
N THR A 526 5.95 12.90 7.21
CA THR A 526 4.82 12.78 8.14
C THR A 526 4.42 11.31 8.20
N PRO A 527 4.40 10.69 9.40
CA PRO A 527 4.02 9.30 9.51
C PRO A 527 2.61 9.05 8.95
N GLY A 528 2.38 7.83 8.48
CA GLY A 528 1.08 7.40 7.99
C GLY A 528 -0.03 7.48 9.05
N ALA A 529 -1.22 6.97 8.74
CA ALA A 529 -2.28 6.84 9.75
C ALA A 529 -1.76 6.06 10.96
N SER A 530 -2.18 6.45 12.17
CA SER A 530 -1.80 5.74 13.39
C SER A 530 -2.18 4.27 13.26
N ASP A 531 -1.21 3.40 13.51
CA ASP A 531 -1.39 1.98 13.56
C ASP A 531 -2.38 1.63 14.69
N PRO A 532 -3.58 1.12 14.38
CA PRO A 532 -4.45 0.57 15.41
C PRO A 532 -3.82 -0.65 16.10
N GLY A 533 -2.66 -1.11 15.63
CA GLY A 533 -1.92 -2.28 16.08
C GLY A 533 -2.05 -3.41 15.06
N ASN A 534 -1.69 -3.15 13.81
CA ASN A 534 -1.99 -3.98 12.65
C ASN A 534 -1.15 -5.25 12.69
N THR A 535 -1.70 -6.21 13.40
CA THR A 535 -1.22 -7.58 13.56
C THR A 535 -2.05 -8.56 12.73
N GLY A 536 -2.63 -8.08 11.62
CA GLY A 536 -3.75 -8.71 10.91
C GLY A 536 -3.74 -8.52 9.39
N TYR A 537 -4.57 -9.28 8.66
CA TYR A 537 -4.84 -9.04 7.25
C TYR A 537 -5.87 -7.92 7.10
N GLN A 538 -5.43 -6.82 6.49
CA GLN A 538 -6.13 -5.53 6.50
C GLN A 538 -7.23 -5.38 5.45
N TYR A 539 -7.34 -6.32 4.51
CA TYR A 539 -8.33 -6.28 3.44
C TYR A 539 -9.53 -7.17 3.77
N ASN A 540 -10.70 -6.78 3.30
CA ASN A 540 -11.93 -7.58 3.34
C ASN A 540 -12.09 -8.44 2.08
N SER A 541 -11.03 -8.62 1.31
CA SER A 541 -11.03 -9.43 0.10
C SER A 541 -9.64 -9.96 -0.21
N VAL A 542 -9.58 -11.00 -1.03
CA VAL A 542 -8.36 -11.45 -1.69
C VAL A 542 -8.63 -11.85 -3.13
N ASN A 543 -7.75 -11.43 -4.04
CA ASN A 543 -7.69 -11.93 -5.40
C ASN A 543 -6.58 -12.97 -5.57
N VAL A 544 -6.91 -14.14 -6.13
CA VAL A 544 -5.94 -15.22 -6.34
C VAL A 544 -5.56 -15.31 -7.81
N LEU A 545 -4.30 -15.04 -8.14
CA LEU A 545 -3.75 -15.27 -9.48
C LEU A 545 -3.28 -16.71 -9.60
N ILE A 546 -4.02 -17.53 -10.35
CA ILE A 546 -3.76 -18.96 -10.48
C ILE A 546 -2.96 -19.21 -11.76
N TYR A 547 -1.75 -19.73 -11.62
CA TYR A 547 -0.88 -20.13 -12.73
C TYR A 547 -0.80 -21.66 -12.81
N PRO A 548 -1.42 -22.27 -13.84
CA PRO A 548 -1.24 -23.69 -14.13
C PRO A 548 0.15 -23.94 -14.74
N PHE A 549 0.91 -24.89 -14.19
CA PHE A 549 2.22 -25.29 -14.72
C PHE A 549 2.16 -26.67 -15.36
N ASN A 550 2.70 -26.79 -16.57
CA ASN A 550 2.85 -28.06 -17.28
C ASN A 550 4.33 -28.35 -17.52
N PHE A 551 4.75 -29.59 -17.35
CA PHE A 551 6.09 -30.04 -17.71
C PHE A 551 6.07 -30.80 -19.04
N ASN A 552 7.22 -30.89 -19.68
CA ASN A 552 7.37 -31.72 -20.85
C ASN A 552 7.05 -33.20 -20.53
N GLY A 553 6.05 -33.75 -21.22
CA GLY A 553 5.54 -35.10 -21.00
C GLY A 553 4.73 -35.31 -19.72
N THR A 554 4.48 -34.27 -18.92
CA THR A 554 3.66 -34.37 -17.69
C THR A 554 2.82 -33.10 -17.50
N PRO A 555 1.61 -33.05 -18.09
CA PRO A 555 0.71 -31.91 -17.93
C PRO A 555 0.11 -31.87 -16.51
N LEU A 556 -0.39 -30.70 -16.11
CA LEU A 556 -1.26 -30.58 -14.94
C LEU A 556 -2.52 -31.40 -15.17
N GLU A 557 -2.83 -32.28 -14.22
CA GLU A 557 -3.99 -33.18 -14.34
C GLU A 557 -5.33 -32.44 -14.17
N TRP A 558 -5.31 -31.21 -13.65
CA TRP A 558 -6.51 -30.48 -13.27
C TRP A 558 -6.99 -29.63 -14.42
N THR A 559 -8.25 -29.82 -14.77
CA THR A 559 -8.92 -28.96 -15.74
C THR A 559 -9.25 -27.60 -15.13
N THR A 560 -9.38 -26.57 -15.96
CA THR A 560 -9.88 -25.24 -15.55
C THR A 560 -11.22 -25.33 -14.83
N ALA A 561 -12.10 -26.26 -15.23
CA ALA A 561 -13.38 -26.48 -14.58
C ALA A 561 -13.23 -27.01 -13.14
N GLN A 562 -12.32 -27.95 -12.91
CA GLN A 562 -12.03 -28.48 -11.56
C GLN A 562 -11.39 -27.42 -10.66
N ILE A 563 -10.45 -26.63 -11.19
CA ILE A 563 -9.87 -25.50 -10.45
C ILE A 563 -10.98 -24.54 -10.02
N ASN A 564 -11.86 -24.15 -10.95
CA ASN A 564 -12.99 -23.28 -10.62
C ASN A 564 -13.93 -23.90 -9.57
N GLU A 565 -14.26 -25.18 -9.67
CA GLU A 565 -15.13 -25.86 -8.70
C GLU A 565 -14.55 -25.81 -7.27
N GLU A 566 -13.25 -26.07 -7.13
CA GLU A 566 -12.58 -26.10 -5.82
C GLU A 566 -12.32 -24.68 -5.28
N MET A 567 -12.07 -23.70 -6.15
CA MET A 567 -12.03 -22.30 -5.77
C MET A 567 -13.41 -21.77 -5.32
N GLN A 568 -14.50 -22.24 -5.92
CA GLN A 568 -15.86 -21.91 -5.43
C GLN A 568 -16.10 -22.46 -4.02
N LYS A 569 -15.70 -23.71 -3.74
CA LYS A 569 -15.78 -24.28 -2.39
C LYS A 569 -14.91 -23.51 -1.40
N THR A 570 -13.71 -23.11 -1.81
CA THR A 570 -12.79 -22.29 -1.00
C THR A 570 -13.38 -20.90 -0.72
N LYS A 571 -14.00 -20.28 -1.73
CA LYS A 571 -14.73 -19.01 -1.59
C LYS A 571 -15.86 -19.12 -0.58
N GLN A 572 -16.70 -20.15 -0.72
CA GLN A 572 -17.79 -20.41 0.22
C GLN A 572 -17.26 -20.58 1.64
N TYR A 573 -16.18 -21.33 1.81
CA TYR A 573 -15.55 -21.49 3.13
C TYR A 573 -15.14 -20.14 3.75
N TYR A 574 -14.42 -19.28 3.03
CA TYR A 574 -14.02 -17.97 3.55
C TYR A 574 -15.20 -17.02 3.79
N ASP A 575 -16.25 -17.09 2.96
CA ASP A 575 -17.51 -16.36 3.17
C ASP A 575 -18.17 -16.77 4.49
N GLU A 576 -18.28 -18.08 4.75
CA GLU A 576 -18.80 -18.62 6.01
C GLU A 576 -17.92 -18.23 7.21
N GLN A 577 -16.58 -18.34 7.09
CA GLN A 577 -15.65 -18.03 8.16
C GLN A 577 -15.65 -16.56 8.57
N SER A 578 -15.84 -15.67 7.59
CA SER A 578 -15.85 -14.22 7.75
C SER A 578 -17.21 -13.63 8.05
N TYR A 579 -18.26 -14.46 8.10
CA TYR A 579 -19.64 -14.00 8.25
C TYR A 579 -20.08 -13.07 7.12
N GLY A 580 -19.63 -13.34 5.88
CA GLY A 580 -19.90 -12.53 4.70
C GLY A 580 -19.04 -11.27 4.56
N ASN A 581 -18.08 -11.05 5.48
CA ASN A 581 -17.21 -9.87 5.47
C ASN A 581 -15.92 -10.08 4.65
N PHE A 582 -15.75 -11.21 3.97
CA PHE A 582 -14.55 -11.51 3.21
C PHE A 582 -14.83 -12.10 1.83
N ASN A 583 -14.38 -11.40 0.80
CA ASN A 583 -14.60 -11.80 -0.58
C ASN A 583 -13.35 -12.44 -1.21
N VAL A 584 -13.47 -13.71 -1.61
CA VAL A 584 -12.44 -14.37 -2.44
C VAL A 584 -12.82 -14.24 -3.92
N THR A 585 -11.89 -13.75 -4.73
CA THR A 585 -11.94 -13.76 -6.20
C THR A 585 -10.70 -14.46 -6.75
N TRP A 586 -10.75 -14.89 -8.01
CA TRP A 586 -9.58 -15.48 -8.66
C TRP A 586 -9.60 -15.27 -10.16
N GLU A 587 -8.40 -15.35 -10.73
CA GLU A 587 -8.16 -15.33 -12.17
C GLU A 587 -7.25 -16.50 -12.54
N ILE A 588 -7.69 -17.34 -13.49
CA ILE A 588 -6.85 -18.41 -14.03
C ILE A 588 -6.07 -17.86 -15.22
N LYS A 589 -4.76 -17.72 -15.02
CA LYS A 589 -3.81 -17.21 -16.02
C LYS A 589 -3.48 -18.28 -17.07
N PRO A 590 -2.97 -17.87 -18.25
CA PRO A 590 -2.49 -18.82 -19.24
C PRO A 590 -1.48 -19.80 -18.65
N ALA A 591 -1.59 -21.07 -19.02
CA ALA A 591 -0.71 -22.10 -18.49
C ALA A 591 0.75 -21.87 -18.90
N ILE A 592 1.66 -22.01 -17.93
CA ILE A 592 3.10 -21.92 -18.13
C ILE A 592 3.64 -23.30 -18.49
N TYR A 593 4.48 -23.36 -19.53
CA TYR A 593 5.11 -24.60 -19.98
C TYR A 593 6.59 -24.64 -19.63
N ILE A 594 6.99 -25.66 -18.87
CA ILE A 594 8.36 -25.96 -18.51
C ILE A 594 8.91 -26.96 -19.54
N SER A 595 9.95 -26.55 -20.27
CA SER A 595 10.57 -27.36 -21.32
C SER A 595 11.29 -28.61 -20.80
N ASP A 596 11.79 -28.54 -19.56
CA ASP A 596 12.41 -29.66 -18.88
C ASP A 596 11.37 -30.69 -18.42
N PRO A 597 11.72 -31.98 -18.38
CA PRO A 597 10.84 -32.98 -17.78
C PRO A 597 10.70 -32.74 -16.28
N LYS A 598 9.52 -33.03 -15.73
CA LYS A 598 9.22 -32.95 -14.29
C LYS A 598 10.27 -33.66 -13.43
N SER A 599 10.80 -34.80 -13.90
CA SER A 599 11.82 -35.60 -13.21
C SER A 599 13.12 -34.86 -12.90
N LYS A 600 13.40 -33.74 -13.58
CA LYS A 600 14.53 -32.85 -13.26
C LYS A 600 14.37 -32.18 -11.89
N TYR A 601 13.13 -31.88 -11.51
CA TYR A 601 12.79 -31.16 -10.28
C TYR A 601 12.39 -32.12 -9.15
N ASP A 602 12.05 -33.36 -9.50
CA ASP A 602 11.71 -34.39 -8.52
C ASP A 602 12.87 -34.61 -7.55
N ASN A 603 12.63 -34.33 -6.27
CA ASN A 603 13.59 -34.37 -5.16
C ASN A 603 14.61 -33.21 -5.09
N ASP A 604 14.47 -32.15 -5.89
CA ASP A 604 15.31 -30.94 -5.80
C ASP A 604 14.48 -29.64 -5.76
N LYS A 605 13.97 -29.32 -4.57
CA LYS A 605 13.19 -28.09 -4.32
C LYS A 605 14.01 -26.83 -4.55
N SER A 606 15.32 -26.88 -4.32
CA SER A 606 16.21 -25.73 -4.49
C SER A 606 16.30 -25.30 -5.95
N LEU A 607 16.04 -26.24 -6.88
CA LEU A 607 15.93 -25.98 -8.30
C LEU A 607 14.51 -25.53 -8.71
N TRP A 608 13.46 -26.17 -8.18
CA TRP A 608 12.07 -25.85 -8.56
C TRP A 608 11.66 -24.44 -8.14
N ASN A 609 11.97 -24.03 -6.90
CA ASN A 609 11.53 -22.75 -6.34
C ASN A 609 11.98 -21.52 -7.15
N PRO A 610 13.27 -21.34 -7.49
CA PRO A 610 13.68 -20.24 -8.35
C PRO A 610 13.10 -20.35 -9.76
N THR A 611 12.94 -21.58 -10.29
CA THR A 611 12.44 -21.79 -11.66
C THR A 611 11.01 -21.29 -11.82
N TYR A 612 10.06 -21.69 -10.97
CA TYR A 612 8.67 -21.23 -11.14
C TYR A 612 8.55 -19.72 -10.91
N LYS A 613 9.35 -19.15 -10.01
CA LYS A 613 9.37 -17.69 -9.75
C LYS A 613 9.84 -16.91 -10.96
N GLU A 614 10.91 -17.37 -11.61
CA GLU A 614 11.39 -16.79 -12.87
C GLU A 614 10.29 -16.84 -13.94
N LYS A 615 9.57 -17.96 -14.06
CA LYS A 615 8.47 -18.07 -15.02
C LYS A 615 7.26 -17.19 -14.72
N LEU A 616 6.96 -16.93 -13.45
CA LEU A 616 5.94 -15.95 -13.07
C LEU A 616 6.35 -14.54 -13.51
N ILE A 617 7.63 -14.18 -13.35
CA ILE A 617 8.18 -12.89 -13.80
C ILE A 617 8.10 -12.77 -15.32
N GLU A 618 8.50 -13.81 -16.06
CA GLU A 618 8.35 -13.87 -17.51
C GLU A 618 6.89 -13.72 -17.97
N ALA A 619 5.94 -14.22 -17.17
CA ALA A 619 4.51 -14.06 -17.39
C ALA A 619 3.95 -12.70 -16.91
N GLY A 620 4.82 -11.77 -16.50
CA GLY A 620 4.46 -10.40 -16.13
C GLY A 620 3.98 -10.23 -14.69
N THR A 621 4.31 -11.15 -13.77
CA THR A 621 3.89 -11.07 -12.38
C THR A 621 5.07 -11.20 -11.42
N ASP A 622 5.22 -10.21 -10.53
CA ASP A 622 6.25 -10.22 -9.50
C ASP A 622 5.81 -11.17 -8.36
N PRO A 623 6.51 -12.31 -8.15
CA PRO A 623 6.13 -13.28 -7.13
C PRO A 623 6.29 -12.77 -5.70
N SER A 624 6.98 -11.65 -5.51
CA SER A 624 7.12 -10.99 -4.21
C SER A 624 6.05 -9.93 -3.97
N PHE A 625 5.39 -9.46 -5.03
CA PHE A 625 4.41 -8.38 -4.97
C PHE A 625 3.39 -8.45 -6.13
N PRO A 626 2.42 -9.38 -6.07
CA PRO A 626 1.45 -9.58 -7.14
C PRO A 626 0.37 -8.48 -7.24
N GLY A 627 0.31 -7.56 -6.27
CA GLY A 627 -0.69 -6.51 -6.18
C GLY A 627 -1.32 -6.42 -4.79
N GLU A 628 -2.06 -5.34 -4.55
CA GLU A 628 -2.83 -5.16 -3.33
C GLU A 628 -3.89 -6.26 -3.18
N ALA A 629 -4.11 -6.73 -1.95
CA ALA A 629 -5.04 -7.82 -1.65
C ALA A 629 -4.90 -9.04 -2.58
N THR A 630 -3.71 -9.30 -3.13
CA THR A 630 -3.51 -10.32 -4.17
C THR A 630 -2.50 -11.35 -3.70
N ILE A 631 -2.78 -12.63 -3.99
CA ILE A 631 -1.86 -13.75 -3.77
C ILE A 631 -1.71 -14.56 -5.05
N ILE A 632 -0.63 -15.34 -5.14
CA ILE A 632 -0.33 -16.20 -6.30
C ILE A 632 -0.50 -17.66 -5.92
N MET A 633 -1.22 -18.41 -6.75
CA MET A 633 -1.33 -19.86 -6.68
C MET A 633 -0.55 -20.50 -7.83
N VAL A 634 0.51 -21.23 -7.50
CA VAL A 634 1.25 -22.09 -8.43
C VAL A 634 0.60 -23.47 -8.39
N ALA A 635 -0.20 -23.82 -9.41
CA ALA A 635 -0.83 -25.13 -9.54
C ALA A 635 0.03 -26.02 -10.46
N ALA A 636 0.67 -27.05 -9.89
CA ALA A 636 1.62 -27.89 -10.63
C ALA A 636 1.40 -29.39 -10.35
N PRO A 637 1.80 -30.30 -11.27
CA PRO A 637 1.95 -31.71 -10.96
C PRO A 637 2.81 -31.93 -9.70
N PRO A 638 2.50 -32.94 -8.85
CA PRO A 638 3.24 -33.20 -7.61
C PRO A 638 4.74 -33.39 -7.85
N ILE A 639 5.59 -32.53 -7.27
CA ILE A 639 7.03 -32.65 -7.38
C ILE A 639 7.54 -33.72 -6.39
N GLY A 640 8.27 -34.72 -6.91
CA GLY A 640 8.71 -35.92 -6.19
C GLY A 640 8.42 -37.22 -6.97
N THR A 641 9.10 -38.31 -6.62
CA THR A 641 9.07 -39.61 -7.36
C THR A 641 8.19 -40.69 -6.73
N GLU A 642 7.77 -40.56 -5.47
CA GLU A 642 6.96 -41.55 -4.74
C GLU A 642 5.96 -40.85 -3.80
N ALA A 643 4.85 -41.51 -3.47
CA ALA A 643 3.81 -40.96 -2.60
C ALA A 643 4.31 -40.48 -1.22
N THR A 644 5.39 -41.07 -0.71
CA THR A 644 6.03 -40.72 0.56
C THR A 644 7.10 -39.63 0.43
N ASN A 645 7.50 -39.25 -0.79
CA ASN A 645 8.52 -38.25 -1.09
C ASN A 645 7.94 -37.06 -1.90
N TYR A 646 6.62 -36.98 -2.06
CA TYR A 646 5.99 -35.81 -2.65
C TYR A 646 6.17 -34.60 -1.75
N ILE A 647 6.52 -33.47 -2.36
CA ILE A 647 6.48 -32.19 -1.69
C ILE A 647 5.00 -31.88 -1.42
N ASN A 648 4.66 -31.69 -0.14
CA ASN A 648 3.33 -31.24 0.25
C ASN A 648 3.07 -29.84 -0.31
N SER A 649 1.79 -29.50 -0.47
CA SER A 649 1.42 -28.11 -0.74
C SER A 649 1.94 -27.23 0.40
N GLN A 650 2.34 -26.02 0.07
CA GLN A 650 3.00 -25.11 1.00
C GLN A 650 2.83 -23.68 0.54
N ALA A 651 2.81 -22.77 1.50
CA ALA A 651 2.64 -21.36 1.21
C ALA A 651 3.40 -20.48 2.20
N GLY A 652 3.61 -19.25 1.76
CA GLY A 652 4.10 -18.15 2.57
C GLY A 652 3.81 -16.85 1.82
N PRO A 653 3.51 -15.74 2.51
CA PRO A 653 3.01 -14.55 1.83
C PRO A 653 3.97 -14.06 0.73
N PRO A 654 3.45 -13.71 -0.47
CA PRO A 654 2.07 -13.75 -0.94
C PRO A 654 1.76 -14.98 -1.84
N LEU A 655 2.48 -16.09 -1.68
CA LEU A 655 2.50 -17.19 -2.65
C LEU A 655 2.12 -18.53 -2.02
N MET A 656 1.34 -19.32 -2.75
CA MET A 656 1.02 -20.71 -2.42
C MET A 656 1.35 -21.66 -3.57
N GLU A 657 2.02 -22.76 -3.23
CA GLU A 657 2.33 -23.88 -4.13
C GLU A 657 1.35 -25.02 -3.85
N ILE A 658 0.53 -25.36 -4.85
CA ILE A 658 -0.58 -26.28 -4.71
C ILE A 658 -0.39 -27.49 -5.63
N TYR A 659 -0.29 -28.67 -5.01
CA TYR A 659 -0.07 -29.97 -5.68
C TYR A 659 -1.26 -30.93 -5.53
N THR A 660 -2.31 -30.53 -4.81
CA THR A 660 -3.63 -31.21 -4.77
C THR A 660 -4.77 -30.20 -4.86
N TYR A 661 -5.84 -30.52 -5.60
CA TYR A 661 -6.91 -29.56 -5.90
C TYR A 661 -7.94 -29.42 -4.78
N LYS A 662 -7.82 -30.17 -3.68
CA LYS A 662 -8.85 -30.16 -2.64
C LYS A 662 -8.99 -28.79 -2.01
N ALA A 663 -10.22 -28.28 -1.94
CA ALA A 663 -10.57 -26.99 -1.35
C ALA A 663 -10.01 -26.81 0.07
N GLY A 664 -9.99 -27.85 0.90
CA GLY A 664 -9.40 -27.78 2.24
C GLY A 664 -7.90 -27.45 2.24
N THR A 665 -7.15 -28.03 1.30
CA THR A 665 -5.73 -27.70 1.10
C THR A 665 -5.57 -26.28 0.58
N ILE A 666 -6.36 -25.88 -0.42
CA ILE A 666 -6.31 -24.52 -0.97
C ILE A 666 -6.62 -23.48 0.13
N ALA A 667 -7.66 -23.71 0.93
CA ALA A 667 -8.06 -22.82 2.02
C ALA A 667 -6.97 -22.66 3.08
N HIS A 668 -6.33 -23.77 3.47
CA HIS A 668 -5.21 -23.79 4.42
C HIS A 668 -4.00 -23.01 3.90
N GLU A 669 -3.54 -23.31 2.69
CA GLU A 669 -2.39 -22.64 2.09
C GLU A 669 -2.69 -21.16 1.77
N MET A 670 -3.94 -20.83 1.43
CA MET A 670 -4.37 -19.45 1.31
C MET A 670 -4.24 -18.71 2.66
N GLY A 671 -4.57 -19.35 3.78
CA GLY A 671 -4.36 -18.78 5.12
C GLY A 671 -2.90 -18.41 5.36
N HIS A 672 -1.97 -19.28 4.95
CA HIS A 672 -0.53 -18.98 4.99
C HIS A 672 -0.11 -17.86 4.05
N ALA A 673 -0.61 -17.83 2.82
CA ALA A 673 -0.34 -16.75 1.87
C ALA A 673 -0.87 -15.39 2.37
N LEU A 674 -1.91 -15.41 3.21
CA LEU A 674 -2.51 -14.25 3.89
C LEU A 674 -1.79 -13.89 5.21
N GLY A 675 -0.84 -14.71 5.66
CA GLY A 675 0.06 -14.42 6.77
C GLY A 675 -0.09 -15.31 7.99
N LEU A 676 -1.07 -16.22 8.03
CA LEU A 676 -1.24 -17.16 9.14
C LEU A 676 -0.12 -18.21 9.17
N ARG A 677 0.05 -18.85 10.31
CA ARG A 677 0.95 -19.98 10.58
C ARG A 677 0.13 -21.16 11.06
N HIS A 678 0.77 -22.33 11.11
CA HIS A 678 0.09 -23.53 11.58
C HIS A 678 -0.42 -23.34 13.01
N SER A 679 -1.60 -23.87 13.28
CA SER A 679 -2.05 -24.14 14.64
C SER A 679 -1.27 -25.33 15.16
N MET A 680 -0.80 -25.24 16.39
CA MET A 680 -0.18 -26.35 17.10
C MET A 680 -1.04 -26.78 18.27
N SER A 681 -0.60 -27.87 18.89
CA SER A 681 -1.09 -28.34 20.16
C SER A 681 0.06 -28.43 21.15
N VAL A 682 -0.29 -28.28 22.43
CA VAL A 682 0.67 -28.31 23.54
C VAL A 682 0.18 -29.35 24.55
N GLU A 683 0.90 -30.47 24.65
CA GLU A 683 0.65 -31.54 25.61
C GLU A 683 1.30 -31.17 26.96
N GLY A 684 0.49 -30.78 27.95
CA GLY A 684 0.96 -30.35 29.27
C GLY A 684 1.14 -31.46 30.31
N GLY A 685 0.78 -32.71 30.02
CA GLY A 685 0.81 -33.80 31.00
C GLY A 685 0.18 -33.40 32.37
N ASN A 686 0.88 -33.69 33.48
CA ASN A 686 0.48 -33.30 34.85
C ASN A 686 1.07 -31.94 35.31
N SER A 687 1.82 -31.22 34.46
CA SER A 687 2.57 -30.01 34.85
C SER A 687 2.70 -29.02 33.70
N ILE A 688 2.26 -27.80 33.96
CA ILE A 688 1.89 -26.77 32.99
C ILE A 688 3.08 -26.25 32.15
N ILE A 689 2.75 -25.72 30.97
CA ILE A 689 3.50 -24.77 30.13
C ILE A 689 4.74 -24.16 30.80
N ASN A 690 5.88 -24.18 30.09
CA ASN A 690 7.19 -23.69 30.52
C ASN A 690 7.87 -24.60 31.56
N SER A 691 7.62 -25.91 31.48
CA SER A 691 8.26 -26.92 32.34
C SER A 691 9.61 -27.42 31.81
N GLY A 692 9.96 -27.04 30.56
CA GLY A 692 11.11 -27.56 29.83
C GLY A 692 10.94 -29.00 29.31
N ASN A 693 9.76 -29.59 29.51
CA ASN A 693 9.37 -30.92 29.01
C ASN A 693 8.13 -30.86 28.09
N ASP A 694 7.74 -29.67 27.66
CA ASP A 694 6.54 -29.47 26.85
C ASP A 694 6.79 -30.09 25.47
N THR A 695 5.93 -31.03 25.05
CA THR A 695 6.01 -31.59 23.70
C THR A 695 5.06 -30.81 22.81
N ILE A 696 5.61 -30.00 21.91
CA ILE A 696 4.84 -29.27 20.91
C ILE A 696 4.77 -30.13 19.65
N THR A 697 3.57 -30.59 19.31
CA THR A 697 3.30 -31.27 18.04
C THR A 697 3.00 -30.21 16.98
N ASN A 698 3.81 -30.19 15.92
CA ASN A 698 3.42 -29.46 14.73
C ASN A 698 2.17 -30.15 14.14
N TYR A 699 1.16 -29.36 13.79
CA TYR A 699 -0.12 -29.77 13.19
C TYR A 699 -1.19 -30.33 14.14
N GLY A 700 -0.95 -30.53 15.44
CA GLY A 700 -1.88 -31.28 16.32
C GLY A 700 -3.33 -30.79 16.44
N ASN A 701 -3.60 -29.48 16.28
CA ASN A 701 -4.96 -28.97 16.49
C ASN A 701 -5.95 -29.43 15.39
N VAL A 702 -6.76 -30.45 15.71
CA VAL A 702 -7.81 -31.01 14.83
C VAL A 702 -9.03 -30.12 14.67
N HIS A 703 -9.21 -29.10 15.51
CA HIS A 703 -10.35 -28.16 15.48
C HIS A 703 -10.06 -26.84 14.76
N ALA A 704 -8.86 -26.70 14.17
CA ALA A 704 -8.45 -25.48 13.49
C ALA A 704 -8.08 -25.76 12.03
N MET A 705 -8.58 -24.90 11.13
CA MET A 705 -8.19 -24.88 9.72
C MET A 705 -6.68 -24.87 9.51
N MET A 706 -5.94 -24.09 10.31
CA MET A 706 -4.47 -24.04 10.22
C MET A 706 -3.77 -25.23 10.91
N GLY A 707 -4.49 -26.23 11.41
CA GLY A 707 -3.96 -27.50 11.92
C GLY A 707 -4.45 -28.68 11.06
N MET A 708 -4.76 -29.81 11.69
CA MET A 708 -5.31 -30.99 10.98
C MET A 708 -6.73 -30.78 10.43
N GLY A 709 -7.42 -29.72 10.85
CA GLY A 709 -8.77 -29.40 10.38
C GLY A 709 -8.88 -29.08 8.89
N ALA A 710 -7.77 -28.80 8.21
CA ALA A 710 -7.75 -28.59 6.76
C ALA A 710 -8.28 -29.79 5.95
N HIS A 711 -8.11 -31.02 6.45
CA HIS A 711 -8.58 -32.22 5.76
C HIS A 711 -10.10 -32.35 5.72
N THR A 712 -10.79 -31.68 6.64
CA THR A 712 -12.23 -31.78 6.84
C THR A 712 -12.94 -30.43 6.69
N LEU A 713 -12.22 -29.35 6.36
CA LEU A 713 -12.74 -27.96 6.28
C LEU A 713 -13.26 -27.43 7.63
N GLU A 714 -12.53 -27.67 8.71
CA GLU A 714 -12.82 -27.09 10.02
C GLU A 714 -12.75 -25.56 10.00
N GLU A 715 -13.34 -24.93 10.99
CA GLU A 715 -13.29 -23.49 11.13
C GLU A 715 -11.91 -22.95 11.56
N TYR A 716 -11.70 -21.65 11.34
CA TYR A 716 -10.67 -20.92 12.08
C TYR A 716 -11.05 -20.84 13.57
N ASN A 717 -10.06 -20.94 14.47
CA ASN A 717 -10.26 -20.55 15.87
C ASN A 717 -10.48 -19.04 15.98
N LEU A 718 -11.07 -18.58 17.10
CA LEU A 718 -11.42 -17.17 17.29
C LEU A 718 -10.20 -16.23 17.24
N MET A 719 -9.02 -16.72 17.64
CA MET A 719 -7.79 -15.94 17.56
C MET A 719 -7.41 -15.67 16.09
N PHE A 720 -7.41 -16.68 15.23
CA PHE A 720 -7.18 -16.49 13.80
C PHE A 720 -8.29 -15.71 13.12
N LYS A 721 -9.55 -15.84 13.54
CA LYS A 721 -10.60 -14.96 13.02
C LYS A 721 -10.33 -13.49 13.36
N SER A 722 -9.81 -13.21 14.56
CA SER A 722 -9.43 -11.83 14.95
C SER A 722 -8.24 -11.25 14.17
N TYR A 723 -7.47 -12.08 13.46
CA TYR A 723 -6.41 -11.63 12.55
C TYR A 723 -6.98 -10.91 11.32
N PHE A 724 -8.19 -11.26 10.88
CA PHE A 724 -8.80 -10.63 9.72
C PHE A 724 -9.68 -9.47 10.11
N LYS A 725 -9.58 -8.39 9.33
CA LYS A 725 -10.39 -7.19 9.52
C LYS A 725 -11.88 -7.52 9.51
N ASP A 726 -12.59 -7.09 10.56
CA ASP A 726 -14.05 -7.16 10.71
C ASP A 726 -14.67 -8.57 10.76
N TRP A 727 -13.87 -9.64 10.89
CA TRP A 727 -14.40 -11.01 11.04
C TRP A 727 -14.96 -11.27 12.45
N VAL A 728 -14.34 -10.72 13.48
CA VAL A 728 -14.78 -10.84 14.89
C VAL A 728 -14.60 -9.49 15.58
N LYS A 729 -15.60 -9.07 16.35
CA LYS A 729 -15.53 -7.82 17.14
C LYS A 729 -15.14 -8.12 18.58
N ASP A 730 -14.56 -7.13 19.24
CA ASP A 730 -14.23 -7.23 20.67
C ASP A 730 -15.46 -7.53 21.54
N SER A 731 -16.66 -7.11 21.11
CA SER A 731 -17.94 -7.42 21.76
C SER A 731 -18.31 -8.90 21.71
N ASP A 732 -17.87 -9.61 20.68
CA ASP A 732 -18.22 -11.01 20.45
C ASP A 732 -17.37 -11.94 21.33
N VAL A 733 -16.14 -11.48 21.66
CA VAL A 733 -15.15 -12.18 22.47
C VAL A 733 -14.54 -11.22 23.51
N PRO A 734 -15.29 -10.79 24.54
CA PRO A 734 -14.81 -9.77 25.46
C PRO A 734 -13.63 -10.24 26.32
N VAL A 735 -12.76 -9.30 26.72
CA VAL A 735 -11.74 -9.54 27.75
C VAL A 735 -12.39 -9.49 29.13
N ILE A 736 -12.25 -10.58 29.88
CA ILE A 736 -12.81 -10.70 31.23
C ILE A 736 -11.81 -10.22 32.26
N THR A 737 -12.26 -9.31 33.12
CA THR A 737 -11.45 -8.67 34.17
C THR A 737 -12.04 -8.83 35.57
N SER A 738 -13.20 -9.47 35.68
CA SER A 738 -13.90 -9.71 36.95
C SER A 738 -14.30 -11.18 37.10
N SER A 739 -14.22 -11.68 38.33
CA SER A 739 -14.74 -13.02 38.64
C SER A 739 -16.25 -13.10 38.43
N GLY A 740 -16.74 -14.25 37.99
CA GLY A 740 -18.16 -14.51 37.72
C GLY A 740 -18.36 -15.67 36.77
N THR A 741 -19.60 -16.05 36.50
CA THR A 741 -19.92 -17.06 35.48
C THR A 741 -20.36 -16.41 34.18
N TYR A 742 -19.71 -16.85 33.10
CA TYR A 742 -19.87 -16.34 31.75
C TYR A 742 -20.39 -17.43 30.84
N ARG A 743 -21.39 -17.11 30.01
CA ARG A 743 -21.92 -18.02 29.01
C ARG A 743 -21.23 -17.77 27.67
N ILE A 744 -20.73 -18.85 27.07
CA ILE A 744 -20.08 -18.89 25.77
C ILE A 744 -20.93 -19.75 24.85
N TYR A 745 -21.27 -19.23 23.67
CA TYR A 745 -22.01 -19.94 22.65
C TYR A 745 -21.07 -20.59 21.64
N ALA A 746 -21.46 -21.76 21.13
CA ALA A 746 -20.70 -22.47 20.11
C ALA A 746 -20.77 -21.69 18.79
N PHE A 747 -19.61 -21.48 18.16
CA PHE A 747 -19.50 -20.65 16.95
C PHE A 747 -19.27 -21.45 15.66
N ASP A 748 -18.99 -22.75 15.81
CA ASP A 748 -18.73 -23.73 14.75
C ASP A 748 -19.90 -24.00 13.80
N HIS A 749 -21.07 -23.42 14.06
CA HIS A 749 -22.32 -23.72 13.35
C HIS A 749 -23.12 -22.46 12.96
N GLY A 750 -22.45 -21.33 12.77
CA GLY A 750 -23.06 -20.16 12.15
C GLY A 750 -23.42 -20.43 10.69
N THR A 751 -24.70 -20.30 10.33
CA THR A 751 -25.13 -20.39 8.90
C THR A 751 -24.48 -19.30 8.05
N ALA A 752 -24.51 -19.45 6.72
CA ALA A 752 -24.14 -18.49 5.67
C ALA A 752 -24.78 -17.08 5.76
N SER A 753 -25.42 -16.72 6.88
CA SER A 753 -26.02 -15.41 7.18
C SER A 753 -25.29 -14.62 8.27
N GLY A 754 -24.12 -15.07 8.71
CA GLY A 754 -23.13 -14.15 9.29
C GLY A 754 -23.38 -13.62 10.70
N THR A 755 -24.18 -14.28 11.52
CA THR A 755 -24.17 -14.26 13.00
C THR A 755 -25.35 -15.12 13.46
N ASN A 756 -25.32 -15.68 14.68
CA ASN A 756 -26.50 -15.92 15.55
C ASN A 756 -26.16 -16.84 16.74
N ALA A 757 -25.04 -16.60 17.41
CA ALA A 757 -25.00 -16.93 18.83
C ALA A 757 -25.85 -15.89 19.58
N PRO A 758 -26.75 -16.28 20.51
CA PRO A 758 -27.53 -15.35 21.34
C PRO A 758 -26.71 -14.42 22.25
N GLY A 759 -25.37 -14.49 22.21
CA GLY A 759 -24.44 -13.76 23.06
C GLY A 759 -22.99 -14.05 22.66
N ASN A 760 -22.07 -13.90 23.62
CA ASN A 760 -20.63 -14.03 23.38
C ASN A 760 -20.27 -15.42 22.83
N ILE A 761 -19.45 -15.46 21.79
CA ILE A 761 -18.96 -16.70 21.15
C ILE A 761 -17.63 -17.18 21.72
N GLY A 762 -17.01 -16.36 22.55
CA GLY A 762 -15.82 -16.70 23.32
C GLY A 762 -15.56 -15.69 24.42
N ILE A 763 -14.49 -15.88 25.16
CA ILE A 763 -13.95 -14.88 26.09
C ILE A 763 -12.43 -14.86 26.04
N ARG A 764 -11.84 -13.71 26.37
CA ARG A 764 -10.39 -13.52 26.49
C ARG A 764 -9.99 -13.35 27.95
N LEU A 765 -8.90 -13.99 28.35
CA LEU A 765 -8.31 -13.88 29.69
C LEU A 765 -6.82 -13.55 29.56
N LYS A 766 -6.32 -12.63 30.39
CA LYS A 766 -4.90 -12.30 30.45
C LYS A 766 -4.20 -13.20 31.47
N SER A 767 -3.02 -13.73 31.12
CA SER A 767 -2.15 -14.43 32.06
C SER A 767 -1.75 -13.51 33.23
N GLY A 768 -1.41 -14.08 34.38
CA GLY A 768 -1.01 -13.30 35.56
C GLY A 768 0.28 -12.50 35.36
N ASN A 769 1.15 -12.92 34.43
CA ASN A 769 2.33 -12.13 34.04
C ASN A 769 2.04 -11.07 32.96
N GLY A 770 0.81 -11.00 32.44
CA GLY A 770 0.37 -10.06 31.41
C GLY A 770 0.86 -10.35 29.98
N LEU A 771 1.69 -11.37 29.77
CA LEU A 771 2.35 -11.64 28.48
C LEU A 771 1.47 -12.41 27.49
N TYR A 772 0.50 -13.20 27.97
CA TYR A 772 -0.29 -14.10 27.14
C TYR A 772 -1.77 -13.76 27.20
N THR A 773 -2.48 -14.06 26.10
CA THR A 773 -3.94 -13.97 26.04
C THR A 773 -4.49 -15.36 25.76
N TYR A 774 -5.34 -15.84 26.66
CA TYR A 774 -6.08 -17.08 26.50
C TYR A 774 -7.40 -16.78 25.83
N TRP A 775 -7.65 -17.41 24.69
CA TRP A 775 -8.89 -17.38 23.93
C TRP A 775 -9.67 -18.64 24.25
N LEU A 776 -10.72 -18.49 25.06
CA LEU A 776 -11.64 -19.56 25.39
C LEU A 776 -12.76 -19.58 24.37
N GLU A 777 -12.97 -20.75 23.77
CA GLU A 777 -13.98 -20.96 22.75
C GLU A 777 -14.71 -22.29 22.99
N TYR A 778 -16.00 -22.36 22.66
CA TYR A 778 -16.78 -23.60 22.79
C TYR A 778 -17.00 -24.23 21.41
N ARG A 779 -16.66 -25.52 21.29
CA ARG A 779 -16.86 -26.31 20.08
C ARG A 779 -17.75 -27.52 20.36
N THR A 780 -18.61 -27.88 19.43
CA THR A 780 -19.44 -29.07 19.46
C THR A 780 -18.98 -30.15 18.48
N THR A 781 -19.30 -31.41 18.79
CA THR A 781 -19.01 -32.59 17.96
C THR A 781 -19.92 -32.55 16.73
N ASN A 782 -19.35 -32.78 15.55
CA ASN A 782 -20.12 -32.84 14.32
C ASN A 782 -19.74 -34.06 13.48
N ASP A 783 -20.75 -34.81 13.05
CA ASP A 783 -20.63 -36.07 12.30
C ASP A 783 -19.97 -35.92 10.91
N ARG A 784 -19.90 -34.69 10.37
CA ARG A 784 -19.22 -34.33 9.11
C ARG A 784 -17.70 -34.47 9.21
N TYR A 785 -17.13 -34.44 10.42
CA TYR A 785 -15.69 -34.25 10.65
C TYR A 785 -14.96 -35.46 11.25
N ASN A 786 -15.63 -36.63 11.22
CA ASN A 786 -15.21 -37.92 11.79
C ASN A 786 -15.40 -38.04 13.32
N ALA A 787 -15.56 -39.28 13.81
CA ALA A 787 -15.84 -39.62 15.21
C ALA A 787 -14.74 -39.25 16.25
N ARG A 788 -13.66 -38.59 15.82
CA ARG A 788 -12.49 -38.23 16.65
C ARG A 788 -12.64 -36.89 17.36
N THR A 789 -13.38 -35.91 16.86
CA THR A 789 -13.59 -34.64 17.59
C THR A 789 -14.63 -34.82 18.71
N LYS A 790 -14.48 -34.13 19.85
CA LYS A 790 -15.40 -34.17 21.00
C LYS A 790 -15.87 -32.76 21.37
N ASN A 791 -17.06 -32.66 21.95
CA ASN A 791 -17.62 -31.43 22.49
C ASN A 791 -16.71 -30.88 23.61
N GLY A 792 -16.36 -29.59 23.61
CA GLY A 792 -15.51 -29.07 24.68
C GLY A 792 -15.22 -27.58 24.60
N VAL A 793 -14.73 -27.03 25.71
CA VAL A 793 -14.10 -25.72 25.72
C VAL A 793 -12.65 -25.91 25.29
N LEU A 794 -12.28 -25.22 24.22
CA LEU A 794 -10.91 -25.15 23.73
C LEU A 794 -10.27 -23.87 24.25
N VAL A 795 -8.98 -23.97 24.57
CA VAL A 795 -8.17 -22.86 25.07
C VAL A 795 -7.03 -22.64 24.10
N ASN A 796 -7.14 -21.60 23.28
CA ASN A 796 -6.08 -21.18 22.37
C ASN A 796 -5.22 -20.11 23.05
N ILE A 797 -3.90 -20.30 23.07
CA ILE A 797 -2.97 -19.36 23.72
C ILE A 797 -2.29 -18.49 22.67
N GLN A 798 -2.62 -17.20 22.69
CA GLN A 798 -1.93 -16.18 21.92
C GLN A 798 -0.72 -15.69 22.71
N GLY A 799 0.46 -15.70 22.08
CA GLY A 799 1.71 -15.30 22.71
C GLY A 799 2.67 -16.43 23.08
N TYR A 800 2.24 -17.69 22.96
CA TYR A 800 2.97 -18.82 23.53
C TYR A 800 3.75 -19.64 22.50
N MET A 801 5.07 -19.77 22.72
CA MET A 801 5.98 -20.68 22.01
C MET A 801 7.28 -20.82 22.82
N GLU A 802 7.77 -22.04 23.02
CA GLU A 802 9.09 -22.26 23.64
C GLU A 802 10.17 -21.67 22.72
N ASN A 803 10.94 -20.71 23.23
CA ASN A 803 12.04 -20.03 22.52
C ASN A 803 11.68 -19.06 21.38
N GLU A 804 10.42 -18.61 21.26
CA GLU A 804 10.02 -17.58 20.28
C GLU A 804 9.68 -16.25 20.98
N SER A 805 10.34 -15.18 20.55
CA SER A 805 10.30 -13.87 21.22
C SER A 805 9.69 -12.75 20.36
N LEU A 806 9.13 -13.08 19.18
CA LEU A 806 8.50 -12.13 18.27
C LEU A 806 6.95 -12.04 18.48
N PRO A 807 6.38 -10.96 19.04
CA PRO A 807 4.96 -10.64 19.12
C PRO A 807 4.22 -10.65 17.79
N SER A 808 4.87 -10.31 16.67
CA SER A 808 4.23 -10.45 15.36
C SER A 808 3.94 -11.92 15.05
N PHE A 809 4.80 -12.83 15.49
CA PHE A 809 4.59 -14.27 15.32
C PHE A 809 3.38 -14.77 16.14
N TRP A 810 3.08 -14.11 17.25
CA TRP A 810 2.01 -14.50 18.17
C TRP A 810 0.60 -14.23 17.65
N ASN A 811 0.43 -13.25 16.76
CA ASN A 811 -0.87 -12.96 16.14
C ASN A 811 -1.16 -13.83 14.91
N HIS A 812 -0.13 -14.55 14.44
CA HIS A 812 -0.18 -15.35 13.24
C HIS A 812 -0.22 -16.85 13.58
N ARG A 813 -0.17 -17.24 14.86
CA ARG A 813 0.00 -18.64 15.30
C ARG A 813 -0.81 -18.94 16.56
N SER A 814 -1.54 -20.06 16.55
CA SER A 814 -2.33 -20.53 17.68
C SER A 814 -1.72 -21.78 18.31
N ALA A 815 -1.80 -21.90 19.63
CA ALA A 815 -1.47 -23.10 20.39
C ALA A 815 -2.71 -23.55 21.16
N LEU A 816 -3.27 -24.71 20.79
CA LEU A 816 -4.32 -25.36 21.57
C LEU A 816 -3.68 -25.98 22.81
N LEU A 817 -4.20 -25.64 23.97
CA LEU A 817 -3.80 -26.28 25.22
C LEU A 817 -4.58 -27.58 25.42
N ASP A 818 -3.89 -28.72 25.39
CA ASP A 818 -4.46 -30.00 25.82
C ASP A 818 -4.48 -30.05 27.35
N MET A 819 -5.68 -30.27 27.90
CA MET A 819 -5.95 -30.27 29.33
C MET A 819 -6.13 -31.68 29.91
N THR A 820 -5.85 -32.72 29.13
CA THR A 820 -6.13 -34.11 29.48
C THR A 820 -4.96 -34.74 30.26
N PRO A 821 -5.13 -35.10 31.55
CA PRO A 821 -4.07 -35.81 32.26
C PRO A 821 -3.89 -37.22 31.66
N ASN A 822 -2.67 -37.53 31.20
CA ASN A 822 -2.28 -38.80 30.59
C ASN A 822 -2.71 -39.03 29.13
N SER A 823 -3.03 -37.98 28.35
CA SER A 823 -2.81 -38.10 26.91
C SER A 823 -1.32 -38.50 26.72
N GLN A 824 -1.08 -39.47 25.85
CA GLN A 824 0.28 -39.85 25.48
C GLN A 824 0.37 -39.70 23.97
N SER A 825 1.25 -38.83 23.50
CA SER A 825 1.76 -38.86 22.13
C SER A 825 2.18 -40.30 21.76
N THR A 826 1.37 -40.97 20.94
CA THR A 826 1.82 -42.20 20.27
C THR A 826 2.68 -41.82 19.08
N ALA A 827 3.67 -42.65 18.71
CA ALA A 827 4.58 -42.37 17.59
C ALA A 827 3.90 -42.34 16.19
N ASN A 828 2.56 -42.37 16.13
CA ASN A 828 1.78 -42.34 14.91
C ASN A 828 0.89 -41.09 14.90
N TRP A 829 1.37 -40.04 14.23
CA TRP A 829 0.71 -38.75 14.02
C TRP A 829 -0.76 -38.84 13.55
N ALA A 830 -1.16 -39.95 12.89
CA ALA A 830 -2.53 -40.18 12.42
C ALA A 830 -3.49 -40.74 13.49
N LEU A 831 -2.96 -41.11 14.67
CA LEU A 831 -3.69 -41.65 15.82
C LEU A 831 -3.59 -40.72 17.04
N GLU A 832 -3.07 -39.50 16.86
CA GLU A 832 -2.97 -38.51 17.94
C GLU A 832 -4.37 -38.17 18.45
N ASP A 833 -4.51 -38.40 19.76
CA ASP A 833 -5.73 -38.27 20.54
C ASP A 833 -5.67 -36.96 21.32
N GLU A 834 -5.51 -35.84 20.62
CA GLU A 834 -5.47 -34.52 21.24
C GLU A 834 -6.89 -33.97 21.53
N THR A 835 -7.87 -34.88 21.64
CA THR A 835 -9.30 -34.59 21.84
C THR A 835 -10.05 -35.57 22.73
N ASP A 836 -9.41 -36.41 23.55
CA ASP A 836 -10.14 -37.40 24.38
C ASP A 836 -10.76 -36.90 25.68
N ALA A 837 -10.47 -35.68 26.16
CA ALA A 837 -11.22 -35.14 27.29
C ALA A 837 -11.79 -33.75 27.06
N GLU A 838 -13.13 -33.70 27.11
CA GLU A 838 -13.89 -32.48 27.36
C GLU A 838 -13.21 -31.68 28.50
N LEU A 839 -13.23 -30.36 28.44
CA LEU A 839 -13.20 -29.54 29.65
C LEU A 839 -14.48 -29.90 30.43
N ALA A 840 -14.38 -30.97 31.22
CA ALA A 840 -15.53 -31.62 31.83
C ALA A 840 -16.16 -30.67 32.83
N ILE A 841 -17.48 -30.65 32.87
CA ILE A 841 -18.23 -29.87 33.85
C ILE A 841 -17.68 -30.17 35.25
N GLY A 842 -17.24 -29.11 35.95
CA GLY A 842 -16.66 -29.16 37.29
C GLY A 842 -15.13 -29.33 37.34
N LYS A 843 -14.42 -29.43 36.22
CA LYS A 843 -12.94 -29.45 36.18
C LYS A 843 -12.40 -28.04 35.96
N SER A 844 -11.31 -27.71 36.65
CA SER A 844 -10.77 -26.35 36.62
C SER A 844 -9.40 -26.31 35.95
N PHE A 845 -9.17 -25.28 35.14
CA PHE A 845 -7.84 -24.85 34.72
C PHE A 845 -7.43 -23.65 35.58
N THR A 846 -6.18 -23.60 36.02
CA THR A 846 -5.62 -22.42 36.69
C THR A 846 -4.42 -21.95 35.89
N ASP A 847 -4.40 -20.65 35.59
CA ASP A 847 -3.27 -19.97 34.96
C ASP A 847 -1.98 -20.21 35.77
N PRO A 848 -0.85 -20.60 35.14
CA PRO A 848 0.42 -20.86 35.84
C PRO A 848 0.94 -19.66 36.61
N TRP A 849 0.65 -18.46 36.11
CA TRP A 849 1.07 -17.20 36.72
C TRP A 849 0.04 -16.65 37.70
N SER A 850 -0.93 -17.48 38.11
CA SER A 850 -1.97 -17.13 39.07
C SER A 850 -2.76 -15.89 38.65
N GLY A 851 -3.02 -15.68 37.35
CA GLY A 851 -3.90 -14.60 36.88
C GLY A 851 -5.38 -14.94 36.97
N PHE A 852 -5.74 -16.21 36.73
CA PHE A 852 -7.12 -16.66 36.78
C PHE A 852 -7.27 -18.18 37.00
N ARG A 853 -8.49 -18.60 37.30
CA ARG A 853 -8.97 -19.99 37.20
C ARG A 853 -10.29 -20.00 36.44
N ILE A 854 -10.47 -21.01 35.58
CA ILE A 854 -11.72 -21.26 34.87
C ILE A 854 -12.27 -22.63 35.24
N THR A 855 -13.59 -22.73 35.34
CA THR A 855 -14.31 -23.98 35.66
C THR A 855 -15.61 -24.02 34.86
N PRO A 856 -15.79 -24.91 33.87
CA PRO A 856 -17.09 -25.14 33.25
C PRO A 856 -18.08 -25.66 34.28
N THR A 857 -19.30 -25.12 34.28
CA THR A 857 -20.31 -25.37 35.31
C THR A 857 -21.61 -25.95 34.76
N ALA A 858 -21.98 -25.61 33.53
CA ALA A 858 -23.13 -26.17 32.84
C ALA A 858 -22.95 -26.07 31.32
N LYS A 859 -23.64 -26.94 30.56
CA LYS A 859 -23.82 -26.79 29.11
C LYS A 859 -25.29 -27.01 28.73
N GLY A 860 -25.73 -26.45 27.62
CA GLY A 860 -27.10 -26.58 27.13
C GLY A 860 -27.28 -26.09 25.70
N GLY A 861 -28.53 -26.09 25.22
CA GLY A 861 -28.84 -25.90 23.81
C GLY A 861 -28.76 -27.20 23.01
N ALA A 862 -29.12 -27.14 21.73
CA ALA A 862 -28.95 -28.27 20.82
C ALA A 862 -27.50 -28.30 20.33
N GLU A 863 -26.77 -29.38 20.61
CA GLU A 863 -25.42 -29.60 20.06
C GLU A 863 -25.45 -29.53 18.52
N ASP A 864 -24.34 -29.15 17.90
CA ASP A 864 -24.22 -28.93 16.44
C ASP A 864 -25.09 -27.78 15.92
N THR A 865 -25.40 -26.79 16.79
CA THR A 865 -26.14 -25.58 16.41
C THR A 865 -25.59 -24.33 17.09
N ALA A 866 -25.85 -23.15 16.51
CA ALA A 866 -25.49 -21.85 17.10
C ALA A 866 -26.18 -21.56 18.47
N ASN A 867 -27.15 -22.38 18.87
CA ASN A 867 -27.80 -22.28 20.17
C ASN A 867 -27.11 -23.13 21.26
N ALA A 868 -26.11 -23.94 20.92
CA ALA A 868 -25.31 -24.66 21.91
C ALA A 868 -24.50 -23.65 22.74
N TRP A 869 -24.42 -23.88 24.05
CA TRP A 869 -23.70 -23.01 24.97
C TRP A 869 -23.08 -23.76 26.14
N ILE A 870 -22.07 -23.14 26.74
CA ILE A 870 -21.41 -23.56 27.97
C ILE A 870 -21.25 -22.38 28.93
N GLU A 871 -21.42 -22.63 30.23
CA GLU A 871 -21.17 -21.67 31.29
C GLU A 871 -19.84 -21.97 31.96
N VAL A 872 -18.97 -20.96 32.04
CA VAL A 872 -17.65 -21.05 32.65
C VAL A 872 -17.59 -20.07 33.82
N ASN A 873 -17.37 -20.59 35.03
CA ASN A 873 -17.00 -19.77 36.18
C ASN A 873 -15.54 -19.35 36.05
N VAL A 874 -15.30 -18.05 36.08
CA VAL A 874 -13.98 -17.42 36.05
C VAL A 874 -13.71 -16.83 37.43
N GLU A 875 -12.57 -17.20 38.02
CA GLU A 875 -12.00 -16.57 39.22
C GLU A 875 -10.77 -15.79 38.78
N ILE A 876 -10.78 -14.46 38.88
CA ILE A 876 -9.61 -13.60 38.65
C ILE A 876 -8.88 -13.41 40.00
N PHE A 877 -7.56 -13.52 40.00
CA PHE A 877 -6.71 -13.47 41.21
C PHE A 877 -5.91 -12.18 41.34
#